data_AF-A0A972EIS6-F1
#
_entry.id   AF-A0A972EIS6-F1
#
_cell.length_a   1.000
_cell.length_b   1.000
_cell.length_c   1.000
_cell.angle_alpha   90.00
_cell.angle_beta   90.00
_cell.angle_gamma   90.00
#
_symmetry.space_group_name_H-M   'P 1'
#
loop_
_entity.id
_entity.type
_entity.pdbx_description
1 polymer ?
#
loop_
_entity_poly.entity_id
_entity_poly.type
_entity_poly.pdbx_seq_one_letter_code
_entity_poly.pdbx_strand_id
1 'polypeptide(L)'
;MTEKNAKALLTDSFISKYKHQLSPLKQLGNFVYYRTYSRWLPDQRRREFWWETVRRAVEYNCSLVPTRREEAEKLFDNVYNLKQFLSGRTFWVGGTAVTENHPMANYNCSFLVIDSFEAFRELFYLLMIGSGVGARVLKDDVENLPRLRTDYEIIHKDYTPMPHDAREDNTSLLFTHNNTVKITVGDSKEGWVQSLDFFFRLLYSNEFRNIKTIIVDYDHVRPKGERLKTFGGTASGHTSLKNMFHKINRIIKNNKDVNGSGRIKLRPIHCLDIANIIGENVVVGGVRRTAEMILIDPDDRECIEAKSKLYNQIDGQWIVDQSIIHRQMSNNSIYYTEKPSREKLHWQIQQMRYSGEPGWINAEAASKRRPNVQGVNPCGEVLLDSRGLCNLTTINVLAFVKEDGTLDINSLLEAQKLSVRAGYRMTCVELELHNWDKIQQRDKLVGCSLTGWQDMVNATGMTREEEANVLSMLRKTAREEVDSYAKEIGQNVPLLVTTVKPEGTLSQLPTVSSGVHYSHAPYYIRRIRISSDDPLAKVCEDLGYPVFPEIGQDEDTCDTKVVEFPVKAPAGKTKYDVSAIEQLENYKLFMENYVDHNCSITVHVREHEWEMVEEWIWQNWDDVVALSFLALDDNFYQLLPYEAISEEEYNRRKSEMKPFISSLISKYEKQETSLNIGGNICECDNGACSIR
;
A
#
# COMPACT_ATOMS: atom_id res chain seq x y z
N MET A 1 28.37 30.56 -2.53
CA MET A 1 27.00 30.04 -2.27
C MET A 1 26.28 30.03 -3.60
N THR A 2 25.93 28.86 -4.12
CA THR A 2 25.18 28.72 -5.37
C THR A 2 23.75 29.23 -5.21
N GLU A 3 23.11 29.74 -6.27
CA GLU A 3 21.72 30.26 -6.26
C GLU A 3 20.69 29.30 -5.63
N LYS A 4 20.96 27.98 -5.65
CA LYS A 4 20.17 26.96 -4.92
C LYS A 4 20.06 27.20 -3.41
N ASN A 5 21.10 27.74 -2.76
CA ASN A 5 21.12 27.95 -1.30
C ASN A 5 20.29 29.17 -0.86
N ALA A 6 19.94 30.09 -1.77
CA ALA A 6 19.11 31.26 -1.43
C ALA A 6 17.61 30.94 -1.38
N LYS A 7 17.17 29.79 -1.93
CA LYS A 7 15.76 29.36 -2.00
C LYS A 7 15.39 28.22 -1.04
N ALA A 8 16.34 27.64 -0.31
CA ALA A 8 16.05 26.53 0.61
C ALA A 8 15.25 27.03 1.84
N LEU A 9 14.13 26.37 2.14
CA LEU A 9 13.32 26.66 3.33
C LEU A 9 14.12 26.36 4.60
N LEU A 10 14.77 25.20 4.65
CA LEU A 10 15.62 24.77 5.77
C LEU A 10 17.06 25.24 5.54
N THR A 11 17.56 26.08 6.45
CA THR A 11 18.92 26.63 6.33
C THR A 11 19.98 25.60 6.70
N ASP A 12 21.17 25.69 6.10
CA ASP A 12 22.28 24.80 6.47
C ASP A 12 22.70 24.97 7.94
N SER A 13 22.51 26.17 8.51
CA SER A 13 22.71 26.44 9.95
C SER A 13 21.74 25.62 10.82
N PHE A 14 20.46 25.60 10.47
CA PHE A 14 19.46 24.76 11.15
C PHE A 14 19.82 23.27 11.03
N ILE A 15 20.10 22.79 9.82
CA ILE A 15 20.40 21.38 9.55
C ILE A 15 21.69 20.92 10.25
N SER A 16 22.68 21.80 10.43
CA SER A 16 23.95 21.46 11.09
C SER A 16 23.77 20.91 12.51
N LYS A 17 22.68 21.28 13.19
CA LYS A 17 22.32 20.77 14.52
C LYS A 17 22.06 19.25 14.52
N TYR A 18 21.57 18.71 13.41
CA TYR A 18 21.16 17.31 13.27
C TYR A 18 22.21 16.44 12.57
N LYS A 19 23.01 17.02 11.67
CA LYS A 19 24.03 16.30 10.88
C LYS A 19 25.03 15.51 11.74
N HIS A 20 25.34 16.02 12.93
CA HIS A 20 26.30 15.44 13.86
C HIS A 20 25.65 14.68 15.02
N GLN A 21 24.32 14.68 15.10
CA GLN A 21 23.60 13.88 16.09
C GLN A 21 23.54 12.43 15.64
N LEU A 22 23.52 11.51 16.60
CA LEU A 22 23.21 10.13 16.31
C LEU A 22 21.76 10.05 15.80
N SER A 23 21.55 9.19 14.80
CA SER A 23 20.21 8.86 14.33
C SER A 23 19.37 8.35 15.51
N PRO A 24 18.11 8.80 15.68
CA PRO A 24 17.22 8.27 16.71
C PRO A 24 16.76 6.84 16.42
N LEU A 25 17.04 6.31 15.23
CA LEU A 25 16.69 4.95 14.84
C LEU A 25 17.56 3.92 15.58
N LYS A 26 16.92 2.87 16.11
CA LYS A 26 17.58 1.67 16.65
C LYS A 26 18.00 0.70 15.54
N GLN A 27 18.49 -0.50 15.87
CA GLN A 27 18.99 -1.46 14.87
C GLN A 27 17.97 -1.82 13.79
N LEU A 28 16.77 -2.26 14.21
CA LEU A 28 15.65 -2.54 13.32
C LEU A 28 15.27 -1.31 12.49
N GLY A 29 15.10 -0.16 13.14
CA GLY A 29 14.73 1.09 12.47
C GLY A 29 15.75 1.55 11.43
N ASN A 30 17.05 1.41 11.69
CA ASN A 30 18.09 1.71 10.70
C ASN A 30 18.01 0.76 9.51
N PHE A 31 17.89 -0.55 9.75
CA PHE A 31 17.77 -1.53 8.68
C PHE A 31 16.55 -1.25 7.78
N VAL A 32 15.37 -1.03 8.39
CA VAL A 32 14.14 -0.68 7.67
C VAL A 32 14.30 0.63 6.91
N TYR A 33 14.92 1.65 7.50
CA TYR A 33 15.17 2.93 6.82
C TYR A 33 16.04 2.77 5.57
N TYR A 34 17.19 2.11 5.69
CA TYR A 34 18.11 1.95 4.56
C TYR A 34 17.55 1.01 3.49
N ARG A 35 16.73 0.03 3.86
CA ARG A 35 16.03 -0.86 2.92
C ARG A 35 14.96 -0.10 2.13
N THR A 36 14.16 0.72 2.82
CA THR A 36 12.91 1.23 2.24
C THR A 36 13.00 2.68 1.76
N TYR A 37 13.55 3.61 2.54
CA TYR A 37 13.40 5.05 2.29
C TYR A 37 14.67 5.75 1.83
N SER A 38 15.84 5.21 2.19
CA SER A 38 17.13 5.83 1.87
C SER A 38 17.43 5.69 0.37
N ARG A 39 17.54 6.84 -0.33
CA ARG A 39 17.87 6.86 -1.77
C ARG A 39 19.37 6.81 -2.01
N TRP A 40 19.77 6.25 -3.15
CA TRP A 40 21.16 6.37 -3.61
C TRP A 40 21.46 7.79 -4.09
N LEU A 41 22.63 8.33 -3.72
CA LEU A 41 23.16 9.61 -4.16
C LEU A 41 24.33 9.35 -5.12
N PRO A 42 24.14 9.44 -6.45
CA PRO A 42 25.17 9.12 -7.44
C PRO A 42 26.50 9.86 -7.23
N ASP A 43 26.42 11.17 -6.97
CA ASP A 43 27.59 12.03 -6.81
C ASP A 43 28.40 11.69 -5.55
N GLN A 44 27.73 11.18 -4.52
CA GLN A 44 28.34 10.86 -3.22
C GLN A 44 28.68 9.38 -3.07
N ARG A 45 28.23 8.53 -4.00
CA ARG A 45 28.41 7.07 -4.01
C ARG A 45 28.02 6.39 -2.68
N ARG A 46 26.89 6.82 -2.12
CA ARG A 46 26.29 6.26 -0.91
C ARG A 46 24.79 6.47 -0.91
N ARG A 47 24.07 5.80 -0.01
CA ARG A 47 22.68 6.15 0.27
C ARG A 47 22.57 7.38 1.18
N GLU A 48 21.40 8.00 1.19
CA GLU A 48 21.02 9.10 2.07
C GLU A 48 21.17 8.71 3.56
N PHE A 49 21.57 9.67 4.39
CA PHE A 49 21.39 9.60 5.82
C PHE A 49 19.98 10.08 6.20
N TRP A 50 19.51 9.67 7.39
CA TRP A 50 18.15 9.99 7.84
C TRP A 50 17.81 11.49 7.72
N TRP A 51 18.68 12.38 8.20
CA TRP A 51 18.47 13.82 8.11
C TRP A 51 18.38 14.35 6.67
N GLU A 52 19.04 13.70 5.68
CA GLU A 52 18.97 14.08 4.26
C GLU A 52 17.60 13.72 3.69
N THR A 53 17.11 12.50 3.97
CA THR A 53 15.76 12.08 3.58
C THR A 53 14.69 12.97 4.21
N VAL A 54 14.81 13.29 5.51
CA VAL A 54 13.86 14.19 6.20
C VAL A 54 13.91 15.59 5.60
N ARG A 55 15.11 16.13 5.34
CA ARG A 55 15.27 17.45 4.70
C ARG A 55 14.55 17.49 3.36
N ARG A 56 14.85 16.52 2.49
CA ARG A 56 14.25 16.43 1.15
C ARG A 56 12.73 16.31 1.20
N ALA A 57 12.21 15.43 2.07
CA ALA A 57 10.77 15.19 2.17
C ALA A 57 10.01 16.41 2.74
N VAL A 58 10.57 17.08 3.75
CA VAL A 58 9.97 18.28 4.35
C VAL A 58 10.07 19.49 3.42
N GLU A 59 11.22 19.73 2.80
CA GLU A 59 11.38 20.81 1.81
C GLU A 59 10.43 20.62 0.62
N TYR A 60 10.28 19.38 0.13
CA TYR A 60 9.30 19.06 -0.91
C TYR A 60 7.88 19.41 -0.45
N ASN A 61 7.42 18.85 0.67
CA ASN A 61 6.05 19.08 1.16
C ASN A 61 5.77 20.58 1.38
N CYS A 62 6.68 21.29 2.05
CA CYS A 62 6.54 22.72 2.33
C CYS A 62 6.73 23.62 1.10
N SER A 63 7.21 23.09 -0.03
CA SER A 63 7.31 23.84 -1.29
C SER A 63 6.02 23.82 -2.12
N LEU A 64 5.10 22.89 -1.84
CA LEU A 64 3.86 22.71 -2.61
C LEU A 64 2.90 23.90 -2.51
N VAL A 65 2.97 24.62 -1.38
CA VAL A 65 2.29 25.90 -1.18
C VAL A 65 3.20 26.83 -0.38
N PRO A 66 3.01 28.16 -0.43
CA PRO A 66 3.77 29.09 0.38
C PRO A 66 3.76 28.71 1.88
N THR A 67 4.93 28.37 2.42
CA THR A 67 5.09 27.89 3.79
C THR A 67 6.14 28.72 4.52
N ARG A 68 5.88 29.04 5.79
CA ARG A 68 6.84 29.76 6.64
C ARG A 68 8.00 28.85 7.04
N ARG A 69 9.21 29.40 7.10
CA ARG A 69 10.41 28.67 7.54
C ARG A 69 10.24 28.02 8.91
N GLU A 70 9.69 28.74 9.88
CA GLU A 70 9.48 28.23 11.24
C GLU A 70 8.62 26.95 11.25
N GLU A 71 7.59 26.90 10.42
CA GLU A 71 6.74 25.72 10.29
C GLU A 71 7.51 24.54 9.69
N ALA A 72 8.31 24.78 8.65
CA ALA A 72 9.18 23.75 8.06
C ALA A 72 10.22 23.23 9.06
N GLU A 73 10.81 24.11 9.87
CA GLU A 73 11.78 23.74 10.92
C GLU A 73 11.11 22.89 12.03
N LYS A 74 9.90 23.25 12.47
CA LYS A 74 9.10 22.46 13.43
C LYS A 74 8.71 21.10 12.87
N LEU A 75 8.24 21.05 11.61
CA LEU A 75 7.90 19.81 10.93
C LEU A 75 9.15 18.91 10.78
N PHE A 76 10.29 19.48 10.40
CA PHE A 76 11.56 18.77 10.33
C PHE A 76 11.95 18.18 11.68
N ASP A 77 11.90 18.96 12.76
CA ASP A 77 12.28 18.47 14.09
C ASP A 77 11.42 17.30 14.55
N ASN A 78 10.10 17.40 14.40
CA ASN A 78 9.18 16.31 14.75
C ASN A 78 9.43 15.07 13.90
N VAL A 79 9.71 15.21 12.60
CA VAL A 79 9.96 14.07 11.71
C VAL A 79 11.31 13.43 12.02
N TYR A 80 12.36 14.23 12.18
CA TYR A 80 13.68 13.74 12.52
C TYR A 80 13.66 12.92 13.82
N ASN A 81 12.98 13.44 14.85
CA ASN A 81 12.85 12.82 16.17
C ASN A 81 11.76 11.74 16.25
N LEU A 82 11.23 11.26 15.12
CA LEU A 82 10.25 10.17 15.04
C LEU A 82 8.94 10.44 15.82
N LYS A 83 8.59 11.72 16.00
CA LYS A 83 7.33 12.17 16.63
C LYS A 83 6.16 12.19 15.64
N GLN A 84 6.43 12.50 14.38
CA GLN A 84 5.44 12.45 13.30
C GLN A 84 6.09 12.05 11.98
N PHE A 85 5.29 11.60 11.03
CA PHE A 85 5.75 11.13 9.73
C PHE A 85 4.88 11.72 8.62
N LEU A 86 5.55 12.10 7.52
CA LEU A 86 4.89 12.24 6.23
C LEU A 86 4.54 10.84 5.69
N SER A 87 3.86 10.78 4.55
CA SER A 87 3.62 9.49 3.90
C SER A 87 4.96 8.79 3.59
N GLY A 88 5.01 7.47 3.74
CA GLY A 88 6.21 6.71 3.42
C GLY A 88 6.64 6.89 1.95
N ARG A 89 5.66 7.08 1.06
CA ARG A 89 5.90 7.42 -0.34
C ARG A 89 6.61 8.76 -0.48
N THR A 90 6.23 9.78 0.29
CA THR A 90 6.93 11.08 0.30
C THR A 90 8.37 10.94 0.80
N PHE A 91 8.66 10.08 1.78
CA PHE A 91 10.06 9.79 2.14
C PHE A 91 10.85 9.19 0.98
N TRP A 92 10.23 8.31 0.18
CA TRP A 92 10.89 7.70 -0.97
C TRP A 92 11.02 8.62 -2.19
N VAL A 93 9.94 9.27 -2.63
CA VAL A 93 9.89 10.02 -3.91
C VAL A 93 9.88 11.53 -3.75
N GLY A 94 9.51 12.08 -2.59
CA GLY A 94 9.35 13.53 -2.40
C GLY A 94 10.59 14.31 -2.83
N GLY A 95 10.42 15.36 -3.63
CA GLY A 95 11.53 16.22 -4.08
C GLY A 95 12.47 15.53 -5.08
N THR A 96 11.98 14.53 -5.81
CA THR A 96 12.71 13.86 -6.89
C THR A 96 12.01 14.06 -8.24
N ALA A 97 12.69 13.75 -9.35
CA ALA A 97 12.09 13.80 -10.69
C ALA A 97 10.83 12.90 -10.83
N VAL A 98 10.66 11.91 -9.96
CA VAL A 98 9.43 11.08 -9.96
C VAL A 98 8.22 11.93 -9.63
N THR A 99 8.31 12.82 -8.64
CA THR A 99 7.17 13.63 -8.20
C THR A 99 6.84 14.78 -9.14
N GLU A 100 7.78 15.15 -10.01
CA GLU A 100 7.55 16.14 -11.06
C GLU A 100 6.83 15.53 -12.27
N ASN A 101 7.16 14.29 -12.64
CA ASN A 101 6.59 13.62 -13.82
C ASN A 101 5.36 12.74 -13.49
N HIS A 102 5.31 12.17 -12.29
CA HIS A 102 4.24 11.30 -11.80
C HIS A 102 3.83 11.68 -10.36
N PRO A 103 3.19 12.85 -10.17
CA PRO A 103 2.73 13.30 -8.86
C PRO A 103 1.94 12.26 -8.06
N MET A 104 1.10 11.45 -8.71
CA MET A 104 0.30 10.41 -8.07
C MET A 104 1.15 9.34 -7.37
N ALA A 105 2.44 9.20 -7.71
CA ALA A 105 3.35 8.27 -7.04
C ALA A 105 3.61 8.60 -5.56
N ASN A 106 3.21 9.79 -5.07
CA ASN A 106 3.23 10.14 -3.65
C ASN A 106 2.11 9.50 -2.83
N TYR A 107 1.07 8.99 -3.47
CA TYR A 107 -0.07 8.39 -2.80
C TYR A 107 0.08 6.87 -2.87
N ASN A 108 -0.01 6.21 -1.71
CA ASN A 108 0.30 4.79 -1.62
C ASN A 108 -0.85 3.92 -2.11
N CYS A 109 -2.08 4.43 -2.02
CA CYS A 109 -3.28 3.69 -2.32
C CYS A 109 -4.34 4.58 -3.01
N SER A 110 -5.26 3.92 -3.69
CA SER A 110 -6.27 4.53 -4.56
C SER A 110 -7.52 3.65 -4.63
N PHE A 111 -8.61 4.19 -5.17
CA PHE A 111 -9.83 3.43 -5.44
C PHE A 111 -10.49 3.85 -6.76
N LEU A 112 -11.07 2.91 -7.50
CA LEU A 112 -11.92 3.18 -8.65
C LEU A 112 -13.03 2.13 -8.84
N VAL A 113 -14.07 2.51 -9.57
CA VAL A 113 -15.13 1.61 -10.02
C VAL A 113 -14.85 1.16 -11.45
N ILE A 114 -15.01 -0.15 -11.71
CA ILE A 114 -14.85 -0.73 -13.04
C ILE A 114 -16.17 -0.66 -13.80
N ASP A 115 -16.47 0.54 -14.31
CA ASP A 115 -17.68 0.87 -15.09
C ASP A 115 -17.39 1.07 -16.60
N SER A 116 -16.12 1.11 -16.98
CA SER A 116 -15.62 1.46 -18.30
C SER A 116 -14.31 0.72 -18.60
N PHE A 117 -13.95 0.56 -19.88
CA PHE A 117 -12.64 -0.01 -20.23
C PHE A 117 -11.47 0.93 -19.91
N GLU A 118 -11.75 2.24 -19.83
CA GLU A 118 -10.79 3.24 -19.34
C GLU A 118 -10.39 2.95 -17.89
N ALA A 119 -11.31 2.46 -17.04
CA ALA A 119 -11.01 2.10 -15.66
C ALA A 119 -9.91 1.02 -15.56
N PHE A 120 -9.87 0.03 -16.47
CA PHE A 120 -8.77 -0.94 -16.51
C PHE A 120 -7.43 -0.29 -16.89
N ARG A 121 -7.46 0.70 -17.79
CA ARG A 121 -6.27 1.50 -18.14
C ARG A 121 -5.77 2.30 -16.93
N GLU A 122 -6.66 2.95 -16.19
CA GLU A 122 -6.33 3.70 -14.99
C GLU A 122 -5.80 2.79 -13.87
N LEU A 123 -6.45 1.63 -13.63
CA LEU A 123 -5.98 0.59 -12.72
C LEU A 123 -4.55 0.14 -13.07
N PHE A 124 -4.29 -0.14 -14.35
CA PHE A 124 -2.96 -0.54 -14.80
C PHE A 124 -1.92 0.56 -14.55
N TYR A 125 -2.26 1.82 -14.83
CA TYR A 125 -1.37 2.95 -14.57
C TYR A 125 -1.01 3.09 -13.09
N LEU A 126 -2.01 3.04 -12.20
CA LEU A 126 -1.83 3.19 -10.75
C LEU A 126 -0.92 2.10 -10.19
N LEU A 127 -1.10 0.86 -10.60
CA LEU A 127 -0.24 -0.24 -10.19
C LEU A 127 1.20 -0.03 -10.69
N MET A 128 1.39 0.46 -11.92
CA MET A 128 2.72 0.73 -12.51
C MET A 128 3.48 1.88 -11.82
N ILE A 129 2.80 2.81 -11.16
CA ILE A 129 3.43 3.85 -10.31
C ILE A 129 3.57 3.43 -8.85
N GLY A 130 3.19 2.18 -8.52
CA GLY A 130 3.28 1.62 -7.18
C GLY A 130 2.19 2.09 -6.23
N SER A 131 1.00 2.46 -6.74
CA SER A 131 -0.18 2.69 -5.92
C SER A 131 -0.98 1.39 -5.78
N GLY A 132 -1.38 1.03 -4.56
CA GLY A 132 -2.38 -0.01 -4.33
C GLY A 132 -3.77 0.44 -4.77
N VAL A 133 -4.58 -0.47 -5.30
CA VAL A 133 -5.85 -0.13 -5.95
C VAL A 133 -6.99 -0.95 -5.34
N GLY A 134 -7.94 -0.27 -4.70
CA GLY A 134 -9.26 -0.84 -4.46
C GLY A 134 -10.08 -0.72 -5.74
N ALA A 135 -10.67 -1.80 -6.24
CA ALA A 135 -11.52 -1.77 -7.42
C ALA A 135 -12.89 -2.38 -7.14
N ARG A 136 -13.96 -1.76 -7.62
CA ARG A 136 -15.33 -2.28 -7.45
C ARG A 136 -15.88 -2.84 -8.75
N VAL A 137 -16.49 -4.04 -8.67
CA VAL A 137 -17.03 -4.79 -9.81
C VAL A 137 -18.45 -5.29 -9.52
N LEU A 138 -19.34 -4.43 -9.01
CA LEU A 138 -20.74 -4.83 -8.78
C LEU A 138 -21.43 -5.15 -10.13
N LYS A 139 -22.55 -5.88 -10.06
CA LYS A 139 -23.33 -6.21 -11.26
C LYS A 139 -23.71 -4.95 -12.04
N ASP A 140 -24.24 -3.94 -11.35
CA ASP A 140 -24.63 -2.64 -11.94
C ASP A 140 -23.45 -1.86 -12.52
N ASP A 141 -22.25 -1.97 -11.93
CA ASP A 141 -21.05 -1.31 -12.47
C ASP A 141 -20.71 -1.92 -13.83
N VAL A 142 -20.65 -3.25 -13.89
CA VAL A 142 -20.28 -4.04 -15.08
C VAL A 142 -21.36 -3.97 -16.16
N GLU A 143 -22.61 -3.73 -15.80
CA GLU A 143 -23.69 -3.46 -16.75
C GLU A 143 -23.45 -2.20 -17.61
N ASN A 144 -22.58 -1.28 -17.19
CA ASN A 144 -22.22 -0.11 -18.01
C ASN A 144 -21.19 -0.42 -19.12
N LEU A 145 -20.47 -1.55 -19.03
CA LEU A 145 -19.42 -1.89 -20.00
C LEU A 145 -19.96 -2.19 -21.40
N PRO A 146 -19.39 -1.65 -22.49
CA PRO A 146 -19.85 -1.99 -23.82
C PRO A 146 -19.54 -3.46 -24.16
N ARG A 147 -20.35 -4.06 -25.04
CA ARG A 147 -20.13 -5.45 -25.50
C ARG A 147 -18.86 -5.56 -26.33
N LEU A 148 -18.06 -6.58 -26.09
CA LEU A 148 -16.83 -6.88 -26.83
C LEU A 148 -17.10 -7.80 -28.00
N ARG A 149 -16.54 -7.51 -29.18
CA ARG A 149 -16.54 -8.44 -30.32
C ARG A 149 -15.62 -9.63 -30.05
N THR A 150 -15.94 -10.80 -30.59
CA THR A 150 -15.11 -12.01 -30.47
C THR A 150 -14.62 -12.52 -31.82
N ASP A 151 -14.96 -11.84 -32.92
CA ASP A 151 -14.62 -12.21 -34.30
C ASP A 151 -13.29 -11.60 -34.77
N TYR A 152 -12.22 -11.84 -34.00
CA TYR A 152 -10.85 -11.44 -34.30
C TYR A 152 -9.84 -12.54 -33.95
N GLU A 153 -8.63 -12.51 -34.51
CA GLU A 153 -7.50 -13.33 -34.10
C GLU A 153 -6.41 -12.42 -33.53
N ILE A 154 -5.77 -12.86 -32.44
CA ILE A 154 -4.62 -12.18 -31.86
C ILE A 154 -3.36 -12.97 -32.21
N ILE A 155 -2.36 -12.26 -32.72
CA ILE A 155 -1.04 -12.81 -33.07
C ILE A 155 -0.01 -12.04 -32.25
N HIS A 156 0.79 -12.77 -31.48
CA HIS A 156 1.93 -12.18 -30.78
C HIS A 156 3.17 -12.33 -31.66
N LYS A 157 3.74 -11.21 -32.11
CA LYS A 157 4.99 -11.22 -32.88
C LYS A 157 6.13 -11.74 -32.01
N ASP A 158 7.07 -12.45 -32.63
CA ASP A 158 8.30 -12.85 -31.96
C ASP A 158 9.14 -11.64 -31.56
N TYR A 159 9.64 -11.65 -30.34
CA TYR A 159 10.34 -10.52 -29.75
C TYR A 159 11.77 -10.40 -30.28
N THR A 160 12.06 -9.26 -30.90
CA THR A 160 13.41 -8.86 -31.31
C THR A 160 13.71 -7.50 -30.69
N PRO A 161 14.52 -7.42 -29.62
CA PRO A 161 14.71 -6.17 -28.87
C PRO A 161 15.31 -5.08 -29.74
N MET A 162 14.68 -3.91 -29.75
CA MET A 162 15.23 -2.71 -30.37
C MET A 162 16.38 -2.13 -29.53
N PRO A 163 17.42 -1.57 -30.18
CA PRO A 163 18.41 -0.74 -29.51
C PRO A 163 17.75 0.40 -28.72
N HIS A 164 18.31 0.75 -27.55
CA HIS A 164 17.71 1.72 -26.62
C HIS A 164 17.35 3.06 -27.28
N ASP A 165 18.17 3.55 -28.21
CA ASP A 165 17.99 4.79 -28.96
C ASP A 165 16.90 4.73 -30.05
N ALA A 166 16.47 3.53 -30.43
CA ALA A 166 15.42 3.30 -31.42
C ALA A 166 14.07 2.87 -30.81
N ARG A 167 13.99 2.75 -29.47
CA ARG A 167 12.75 2.44 -28.77
C ARG A 167 11.83 3.66 -28.77
N GLU A 168 10.54 3.40 -28.84
CA GLU A 168 9.50 4.43 -28.77
C GLU A 168 8.84 4.31 -27.40
N ASP A 169 8.61 5.42 -26.71
CA ASP A 169 7.97 5.39 -25.39
C ASP A 169 6.46 5.13 -25.49
N ASN A 170 5.81 5.67 -26.53
CA ASN A 170 4.36 5.57 -26.73
C ASN A 170 4.01 4.36 -27.60
N THR A 171 2.82 3.83 -27.38
CA THR A 171 2.27 2.78 -28.22
C THR A 171 1.67 3.38 -29.49
N SER A 172 1.90 2.72 -30.63
CA SER A 172 1.35 3.14 -31.93
C SER A 172 0.50 2.04 -32.59
N LEU A 173 -0.44 2.45 -33.45
CA LEU A 173 -1.30 1.58 -34.24
C LEU A 173 -0.97 1.69 -35.72
N LEU A 174 -0.74 0.56 -36.38
CA LEU A 174 -0.56 0.48 -37.82
C LEU A 174 -1.66 -0.38 -38.45
N PHE A 175 -2.47 0.22 -39.32
CA PHE A 175 -3.54 -0.48 -40.03
C PHE A 175 -3.06 -0.94 -41.42
N THR A 176 -3.28 -2.21 -41.74
CA THR A 176 -2.92 -2.82 -43.01
C THR A 176 -4.10 -3.60 -43.59
N HIS A 177 -4.26 -3.55 -44.92
CA HIS A 177 -5.27 -4.31 -45.67
C HIS A 177 -6.73 -4.15 -45.19
N ASN A 178 -7.05 -3.05 -44.48
CA ASN A 178 -8.36 -2.75 -43.89
C ASN A 178 -8.96 -3.83 -42.96
N ASN A 179 -8.20 -4.86 -42.61
CA ASN A 179 -8.63 -5.97 -41.77
C ASN A 179 -7.61 -6.36 -40.69
N THR A 180 -6.42 -5.77 -40.71
CA THR A 180 -5.33 -6.10 -39.80
C THR A 180 -4.83 -4.84 -39.13
N VAL A 181 -4.61 -4.91 -37.82
CA VAL A 181 -3.98 -3.84 -37.04
C VAL A 181 -2.78 -4.40 -36.30
N LYS A 182 -1.68 -3.66 -36.28
CA LYS A 182 -0.53 -3.93 -35.43
C LYS A 182 -0.47 -2.91 -34.29
N ILE A 183 -0.44 -3.39 -33.05
CA ILE A 183 -0.19 -2.61 -31.84
C ILE A 183 1.31 -2.73 -31.54
N THR A 184 2.07 -1.66 -31.77
CA THR A 184 3.48 -1.59 -31.40
C THR A 184 3.58 -1.02 -29.98
N VAL A 185 3.93 -1.86 -29.01
CA VAL A 185 3.94 -1.50 -27.58
C VAL A 185 5.16 -0.64 -27.26
N GLY A 186 4.94 0.56 -26.71
CA GLY A 186 6.00 1.47 -26.31
C GLY A 186 6.74 1.08 -25.01
N ASP A 187 7.95 1.60 -24.81
CA ASP A 187 8.85 1.30 -23.69
C ASP A 187 8.66 2.23 -22.47
N SER A 188 7.41 2.59 -22.17
CA SER A 188 7.05 3.41 -21.00
C SER A 188 5.81 2.87 -20.30
N LYS A 189 5.52 3.37 -19.09
CA LYS A 189 4.29 2.99 -18.37
C LYS A 189 3.06 3.42 -19.17
N GLU A 190 3.12 4.62 -19.72
CA GLU A 190 2.12 5.21 -20.60
C GLU A 190 1.93 4.34 -21.84
N GLY A 191 3.00 3.89 -22.49
CA GLY A 191 2.97 2.97 -23.62
C GLY A 191 2.28 1.65 -23.29
N TRP A 192 2.65 1.03 -22.16
CA TRP A 192 2.03 -0.23 -21.71
C TRP A 192 0.52 -0.06 -21.50
N VAL A 193 0.12 1.01 -20.82
CA VAL A 193 -1.30 1.32 -20.56
C VAL A 193 -2.06 1.65 -21.85
N GLN A 194 -1.47 2.43 -22.76
CA GLN A 194 -2.03 2.71 -24.08
C GLN A 194 -2.26 1.44 -24.89
N SER A 195 -1.37 0.44 -24.79
CA SER A 195 -1.53 -0.82 -25.52
C SER A 195 -2.76 -1.61 -25.06
N LEU A 196 -3.05 -1.61 -23.76
CA LEU A 196 -4.26 -2.23 -23.22
C LEU A 196 -5.53 -1.46 -23.63
N ASP A 197 -5.48 -0.14 -23.58
CA ASP A 197 -6.58 0.73 -24.01
C ASP A 197 -6.92 0.54 -25.48
N PHE A 198 -5.92 0.56 -26.36
CA PHE A 198 -6.12 0.29 -27.78
C PHE A 198 -6.65 -1.11 -28.03
N PHE A 199 -6.14 -2.12 -27.31
CA PHE A 199 -6.67 -3.48 -27.42
C PHE A 199 -8.16 -3.52 -27.09
N PHE A 200 -8.63 -2.96 -25.97
CA PHE A 200 -10.05 -2.93 -25.67
C PHE A 200 -10.85 -2.10 -26.68
N ARG A 201 -10.34 -0.93 -27.10
CA ARG A 201 -10.99 -0.06 -28.07
C ARG A 201 -11.23 -0.76 -29.40
N LEU A 202 -10.27 -1.55 -29.89
CA LEU A 202 -10.42 -2.39 -31.08
C LEU A 202 -11.55 -3.42 -30.96
N LEU A 203 -11.90 -3.81 -29.73
CA LEU A 203 -12.92 -4.84 -29.47
C LEU A 203 -14.32 -4.28 -29.22
N TYR A 204 -14.45 -3.12 -28.54
CA TYR A 204 -15.77 -2.55 -28.24
C TYR A 204 -16.23 -1.52 -29.28
N SER A 205 -15.31 -0.77 -29.90
CA SER A 205 -15.67 0.32 -30.82
C SER A 205 -16.12 -0.22 -32.17
N ASN A 206 -17.26 0.28 -32.67
CA ASN A 206 -17.80 -0.12 -33.97
C ASN A 206 -16.95 0.35 -35.15
N GLU A 207 -16.07 1.35 -34.95
CA GLU A 207 -15.16 1.86 -35.98
C GLU A 207 -14.18 0.78 -36.48
N PHE A 208 -13.87 -0.21 -35.64
CA PHE A 208 -12.89 -1.27 -35.92
C PHE A 208 -13.52 -2.63 -36.27
N ARG A 209 -14.83 -2.68 -36.58
CA ARG A 209 -15.57 -3.94 -36.86
C ARG A 209 -15.00 -4.77 -38.02
N ASN A 210 -14.24 -4.16 -38.92
CA ASN A 210 -13.61 -4.83 -40.05
C ASN A 210 -12.27 -5.49 -39.70
N ILE A 211 -11.69 -5.15 -38.53
CA ILE A 211 -10.40 -5.69 -38.08
C ILE A 211 -10.58 -7.13 -37.60
N LYS A 212 -10.05 -8.07 -38.37
CA LYS A 212 -10.05 -9.51 -38.08
C LYS A 212 -8.75 -10.00 -37.46
N THR A 213 -7.65 -9.28 -37.64
CA THR A 213 -6.34 -9.69 -37.10
C THR A 213 -5.72 -8.55 -36.28
N ILE A 214 -5.34 -8.86 -35.05
CA ILE A 214 -4.62 -7.95 -34.15
C ILE A 214 -3.23 -8.54 -33.90
N ILE A 215 -2.20 -7.85 -34.35
CA ILE A 215 -0.81 -8.22 -34.12
C ILE A 215 -0.27 -7.39 -32.96
N VAL A 216 0.28 -8.00 -31.92
CA VAL A 216 0.95 -7.28 -30.83
C VAL A 216 2.46 -7.42 -30.99
N ASP A 217 3.13 -6.28 -31.12
CA ASP A 217 4.56 -6.13 -31.38
C ASP A 217 5.24 -5.55 -30.13
N TYR A 218 6.16 -6.31 -29.54
CA TYR A 218 6.79 -5.98 -28.26
C TYR A 218 8.22 -5.48 -28.40
N ASP A 219 8.74 -5.34 -29.62
CA ASP A 219 10.17 -5.13 -29.88
C ASP A 219 10.76 -3.88 -29.21
N HIS A 220 9.92 -2.86 -28.98
CA HIS A 220 10.35 -1.64 -28.30
C HIS A 220 10.43 -1.82 -26.78
N VAL A 221 9.73 -2.79 -26.18
CA VAL A 221 9.78 -3.05 -24.74
C VAL A 221 11.18 -3.50 -24.34
N ARG A 222 11.77 -2.84 -23.34
CA ARG A 222 13.10 -3.17 -22.84
C ARG A 222 13.20 -4.63 -22.35
N PRO A 223 14.36 -5.29 -22.51
CA PRO A 223 14.56 -6.67 -22.07
C PRO A 223 14.54 -6.81 -20.54
N LYS A 224 14.28 -8.03 -20.08
CA LYS A 224 14.31 -8.39 -18.66
C LYS A 224 15.69 -8.08 -18.07
N GLY A 225 15.70 -7.49 -16.87
CA GLY A 225 16.93 -7.12 -16.17
C GLY A 225 17.46 -5.72 -16.51
N GLU A 226 16.93 -5.05 -17.53
CA GLU A 226 17.32 -3.67 -17.83
C GLU A 226 16.86 -2.71 -16.72
N ARG A 227 17.72 -1.78 -16.32
CA ARG A 227 17.51 -0.94 -15.14
C ARG A 227 16.43 0.13 -15.35
N LEU A 228 15.60 0.35 -14.33
CA LEU A 228 14.60 1.42 -14.30
C LEU A 228 15.19 2.68 -13.63
N LYS A 229 15.26 3.80 -14.37
CA LYS A 229 15.92 5.04 -13.91
C LYS A 229 15.13 5.81 -12.85
N THR A 230 13.80 5.79 -12.93
CA THR A 230 12.93 6.67 -12.12
C THR A 230 12.51 6.03 -10.80
N PHE A 231 11.95 4.82 -10.83
CA PHE A 231 11.40 4.15 -9.65
C PHE A 231 12.40 3.18 -8.96
N GLY A 232 13.56 2.94 -9.57
CA GLY A 232 14.50 1.89 -9.15
C GLY A 232 14.04 0.49 -9.60
N GLY A 233 14.85 -0.54 -9.34
CA GLY A 233 14.56 -1.91 -9.77
C GLY A 233 14.99 -2.22 -11.22
N THR A 234 14.60 -3.39 -11.70
CA THR A 234 14.87 -3.89 -13.06
C THR A 234 13.58 -4.24 -13.78
N ALA A 235 13.57 -4.12 -15.11
CA ALA A 235 12.41 -4.45 -15.94
C ALA A 235 12.10 -5.95 -15.93
N SER A 236 10.81 -6.29 -15.95
CA SER A 236 10.30 -7.66 -16.15
C SER A 236 10.55 -8.20 -17.56
N GLY A 237 10.67 -7.32 -18.55
CA GLY A 237 10.68 -7.65 -19.97
C GLY A 237 9.27 -7.83 -20.56
N HIS A 238 9.19 -8.07 -21.87
CA HIS A 238 7.92 -8.15 -22.59
C HIS A 238 7.02 -9.34 -22.23
N THR A 239 7.57 -10.40 -21.61
CA THR A 239 6.84 -11.65 -21.40
C THR A 239 5.64 -11.47 -20.47
N SER A 240 5.72 -10.58 -19.48
CA SER A 240 4.60 -10.30 -18.58
C SER A 240 3.42 -9.69 -19.35
N LEU A 241 3.68 -8.72 -20.23
CA LEU A 241 2.67 -8.12 -21.11
C LEU A 241 2.07 -9.15 -22.07
N LYS A 242 2.91 -9.99 -22.68
CA LYS A 242 2.43 -11.05 -23.58
C LYS A 242 1.45 -11.98 -22.86
N ASN A 243 1.78 -12.40 -21.64
CA ASN A 243 0.92 -13.22 -20.80
C ASN A 243 -0.38 -12.50 -20.42
N MET A 244 -0.32 -11.21 -20.09
CA MET A 244 -1.49 -10.37 -19.81
C MET A 244 -2.49 -10.38 -20.97
N PHE A 245 -2.03 -10.04 -22.18
CA PHE A 245 -2.87 -10.04 -23.38
C PHE A 245 -3.42 -11.43 -23.70
N HIS A 246 -2.60 -12.47 -23.56
CA HIS A 246 -3.02 -13.84 -23.78
C HIS A 246 -4.15 -14.26 -22.84
N LYS A 247 -4.01 -14.01 -21.53
CA LYS A 247 -5.01 -14.34 -20.51
C LYS A 247 -6.31 -13.54 -20.70
N ILE A 248 -6.21 -12.22 -20.96
CA ILE A 248 -7.38 -11.37 -21.24
C ILE A 248 -8.12 -11.86 -22.49
N ASN A 249 -7.39 -12.15 -23.59
CA ASN A 249 -8.00 -12.70 -24.80
C ASN A 249 -8.68 -14.05 -24.52
N ARG A 250 -8.07 -14.92 -23.71
CA ARG A 250 -8.68 -16.20 -23.31
C ARG A 250 -10.00 -16.00 -22.56
N ILE A 251 -10.08 -15.04 -21.64
CA ILE A 251 -11.34 -14.68 -20.95
C ILE A 251 -12.39 -14.25 -21.97
N ILE A 252 -12.03 -13.38 -22.92
CA ILE A 252 -12.96 -12.88 -23.93
C ILE A 252 -13.42 -13.99 -24.89
N LYS A 253 -12.53 -14.92 -25.27
CA LYS A 253 -12.80 -15.99 -26.25
C LYS A 253 -13.52 -17.20 -25.68
N ASN A 254 -13.22 -17.59 -24.45
CA ASN A 254 -13.81 -18.77 -23.81
C ASN A 254 -15.28 -18.53 -23.44
N ASN A 255 -15.68 -17.28 -23.29
CA ASN A 255 -17.06 -16.92 -23.07
C ASN A 255 -17.80 -16.91 -24.40
N LYS A 256 -18.60 -17.94 -24.64
CA LYS A 256 -19.40 -18.05 -25.86
C LYS A 256 -20.56 -17.08 -25.80
N ASP A 257 -20.78 -16.44 -26.94
CA ASP A 257 -22.00 -15.69 -27.20
C ASP A 257 -23.19 -16.66 -27.15
N VAL A 258 -24.01 -16.54 -26.11
CA VAL A 258 -25.22 -17.35 -25.92
C VAL A 258 -26.24 -17.09 -27.05
N ASN A 259 -26.12 -15.96 -27.75
CA ASN A 259 -27.07 -15.49 -28.77
C ASN A 259 -26.50 -15.51 -30.20
N GLY A 260 -25.26 -15.97 -30.42
CA GLY A 260 -24.65 -16.07 -31.76
C GLY A 260 -24.38 -14.72 -32.47
N SER A 261 -24.43 -13.59 -31.76
CA SER A 261 -24.17 -12.22 -32.26
C SER A 261 -22.69 -11.88 -32.57
N GLY A 262 -21.74 -12.76 -32.23
CA GLY A 262 -20.30 -12.50 -32.29
C GLY A 262 -19.81 -11.48 -31.25
N ARG A 263 -20.60 -11.17 -30.22
CA ARG A 263 -20.25 -10.22 -29.16
C ARG A 263 -20.60 -10.76 -27.78
N ILE A 264 -19.77 -10.44 -26.79
CA ILE A 264 -19.96 -10.85 -25.40
C ILE A 264 -20.18 -9.64 -24.50
N LYS A 265 -20.91 -9.86 -23.41
CA LYS A 265 -20.98 -8.93 -22.29
C LYS A 265 -20.10 -9.51 -21.18
N LEU A 266 -19.19 -8.71 -20.63
CA LEU A 266 -18.41 -9.12 -19.47
C LEU A 266 -19.33 -9.25 -18.24
N ARG A 267 -18.97 -10.16 -17.35
CA ARG A 267 -19.62 -10.38 -16.05
C ARG A 267 -18.66 -9.93 -14.95
N PRO A 268 -19.12 -9.65 -13.72
CA PRO A 268 -18.26 -9.28 -12.59
C PRO A 268 -17.02 -10.15 -12.43
N ILE A 269 -17.15 -11.48 -12.51
CA ILE A 269 -16.02 -12.41 -12.42
C ILE A 269 -14.95 -12.17 -13.49
N HIS A 270 -15.35 -11.79 -14.72
CA HIS A 270 -14.42 -11.49 -15.80
C HIS A 270 -13.67 -10.19 -15.54
N CYS A 271 -14.35 -9.19 -14.96
CA CYS A 271 -13.73 -7.92 -14.58
C CYS A 271 -12.75 -8.12 -13.40
N LEU A 272 -13.13 -8.94 -12.42
CA LEU A 272 -12.25 -9.38 -11.33
C LEU A 272 -11.00 -10.07 -11.87
N ASP A 273 -11.17 -11.00 -12.82
CA ASP A 273 -10.05 -11.72 -13.44
C ASP A 273 -9.14 -10.77 -14.24
N ILE A 274 -9.71 -9.86 -15.04
CA ILE A 274 -8.91 -8.89 -15.82
C ILE A 274 -8.12 -7.96 -14.90
N ALA A 275 -8.72 -7.43 -13.82
CA ALA A 275 -8.02 -6.59 -12.84
C ALA A 275 -6.82 -7.35 -12.23
N ASN A 276 -7.06 -8.56 -11.74
CA ASN A 276 -6.02 -9.43 -11.18
C ASN A 276 -4.91 -9.81 -12.18
N ILE A 277 -5.24 -9.99 -13.46
CA ILE A 277 -4.25 -10.25 -14.52
C ILE A 277 -3.38 -9.03 -14.79
N ILE A 278 -3.96 -7.83 -14.75
CA ILE A 278 -3.20 -6.58 -14.82
C ILE A 278 -2.26 -6.50 -13.62
N GLY A 279 -2.76 -6.82 -12.42
CA GLY A 279 -1.96 -6.95 -11.22
C GLY A 279 -0.76 -7.88 -11.37
N GLU A 280 -1.01 -9.12 -11.78
CA GLU A 280 0.02 -10.14 -12.03
C GLU A 280 1.10 -9.62 -12.98
N ASN A 281 0.72 -8.93 -14.05
CA ASN A 281 1.67 -8.35 -15.01
C ASN A 281 2.64 -7.34 -14.34
N VAL A 282 2.17 -6.54 -13.40
CA VAL A 282 3.00 -5.55 -12.69
C VAL A 282 3.94 -6.22 -11.67
N VAL A 283 3.49 -7.27 -10.98
CA VAL A 283 4.26 -7.99 -9.94
C VAL A 283 5.51 -8.68 -10.51
N VAL A 284 5.42 -9.22 -11.72
CA VAL A 284 6.53 -9.94 -12.38
C VAL A 284 7.79 -9.05 -12.58
N GLY A 285 7.68 -7.73 -12.39
CA GLY A 285 8.80 -6.78 -12.33
C GLY A 285 9.66 -6.84 -11.06
N GLY A 286 9.29 -7.65 -10.06
CA GLY A 286 10.12 -7.90 -8.87
C GLY A 286 10.15 -6.78 -7.83
N VAL A 287 9.32 -5.75 -8.00
CA VAL A 287 9.33 -4.55 -7.12
C VAL A 287 8.27 -4.63 -6.00
N ARG A 288 7.17 -5.39 -6.16
CA ARG A 288 6.09 -5.48 -5.15
C ARG A 288 5.14 -6.67 -5.38
N ARG A 289 4.48 -7.23 -4.34
CA ARG A 289 3.19 -7.93 -4.53
C ARG A 289 2.12 -6.91 -4.92
N THR A 290 1.11 -7.32 -5.69
CA THR A 290 -0.05 -6.46 -5.95
C THR A 290 -0.72 -6.07 -4.65
N ALA A 291 -1.10 -4.80 -4.56
CA ALA A 291 -1.89 -4.28 -3.47
C ALA A 291 -3.29 -3.99 -4.01
N GLU A 292 -4.02 -5.05 -4.37
CA GLU A 292 -5.38 -4.94 -4.91
C GLU A 292 -6.42 -5.42 -3.89
N MET A 293 -7.56 -4.73 -3.85
CA MET A 293 -8.74 -5.21 -3.16
C MET A 293 -9.92 -5.11 -4.12
N ILE A 294 -10.66 -6.21 -4.32
CA ILE A 294 -11.82 -6.22 -5.20
C ILE A 294 -13.10 -6.22 -4.35
N LEU A 295 -13.94 -5.21 -4.56
CA LEU A 295 -15.26 -5.09 -3.96
C LEU A 295 -16.30 -5.76 -4.85
N ILE A 296 -16.99 -6.74 -4.28
CA ILE A 296 -17.92 -7.63 -4.99
C ILE A 296 -19.33 -7.52 -4.42
N ASP A 297 -20.30 -7.88 -5.25
CA ASP A 297 -21.72 -7.85 -4.96
C ASP A 297 -22.12 -8.97 -3.95
N PRO A 298 -23.01 -8.70 -2.97
CA PRO A 298 -23.32 -9.63 -1.88
C PRO A 298 -24.05 -10.90 -2.32
N ASP A 299 -24.70 -10.85 -3.48
CA ASP A 299 -25.45 -11.92 -4.10
C ASP A 299 -24.76 -12.48 -5.37
N ASP A 300 -23.53 -12.05 -5.68
CA ASP A 300 -22.68 -12.68 -6.69
C ASP A 300 -21.86 -13.84 -6.11
N ARG A 301 -22.47 -15.03 -6.10
CA ARG A 301 -21.81 -16.27 -5.65
C ARG A 301 -20.55 -16.61 -6.44
N GLU A 302 -20.51 -16.29 -7.74
CA GLU A 302 -19.35 -16.62 -8.60
C GLU A 302 -18.12 -15.81 -8.19
N CYS A 303 -18.31 -14.52 -7.89
CA CYS A 303 -17.25 -13.66 -7.36
C CYS A 303 -16.87 -14.00 -5.92
N ILE A 304 -17.85 -14.30 -5.06
CA ILE A 304 -17.62 -14.67 -3.66
C ILE A 304 -16.77 -15.93 -3.57
N GLU A 305 -17.06 -16.93 -4.40
CA GLU A 305 -16.35 -18.21 -4.41
C GLU A 305 -15.14 -18.21 -5.36
N ALA A 306 -14.75 -17.06 -5.93
CA ALA A 306 -13.73 -16.98 -6.97
C ALA A 306 -12.37 -17.59 -6.58
N LYS A 307 -12.04 -17.54 -5.28
CA LYS A 307 -10.78 -18.07 -4.72
C LYS A 307 -10.93 -19.46 -4.06
N SER A 308 -12.15 -20.00 -3.97
CA SER A 308 -12.42 -21.27 -3.26
C SER A 308 -11.73 -22.49 -3.87
N LYS A 309 -11.45 -22.47 -5.19
CA LYS A 309 -10.86 -23.60 -5.95
C LYS A 309 -9.41 -23.35 -6.39
N LEU A 310 -8.75 -22.35 -5.81
CA LEU A 310 -7.38 -21.97 -6.18
C LEU A 310 -6.39 -23.09 -5.84
N TYR A 311 -6.64 -23.80 -4.74
CA TYR A 311 -5.90 -24.97 -4.30
C TYR A 311 -6.85 -26.17 -4.26
N ASN A 312 -6.51 -27.22 -5.01
CA ASN A 312 -7.26 -28.47 -4.99
C ASN A 312 -6.37 -29.58 -4.41
N GLN A 313 -6.94 -30.40 -3.54
CA GLN A 313 -6.23 -31.56 -3.00
C GLN A 313 -6.41 -32.74 -3.97
N ILE A 314 -5.32 -33.17 -4.60
CA ILE A 314 -5.27 -34.35 -5.47
C ILE A 314 -4.22 -35.29 -4.87
N ASP A 315 -4.61 -36.53 -4.57
CA ASP A 315 -3.74 -37.55 -3.96
C ASP A 315 -3.01 -37.09 -2.67
N GLY A 316 -3.69 -36.29 -1.86
CA GLY A 316 -3.15 -35.75 -0.60
C GLY A 316 -2.20 -34.56 -0.76
N GLN A 317 -1.86 -34.16 -1.99
CA GLN A 317 -1.05 -32.97 -2.28
C GLN A 317 -1.94 -31.80 -2.71
N TRP A 318 -1.61 -30.60 -2.22
CA TRP A 318 -2.26 -29.36 -2.65
C TRP A 318 -1.68 -28.92 -3.99
N ILE A 319 -2.50 -28.91 -5.03
CA ILE A 319 -2.14 -28.46 -6.38
C ILE A 319 -2.83 -27.13 -6.67
N VAL A 320 -2.04 -26.15 -7.12
CA VAL A 320 -2.55 -24.83 -7.52
C VAL A 320 -3.13 -24.90 -8.93
N ASP A 321 -4.34 -24.39 -9.11
CA ASP A 321 -4.92 -24.25 -10.45
C ASP A 321 -4.29 -23.05 -11.17
N GLN A 322 -3.35 -23.35 -12.06
CA GLN A 322 -2.64 -22.37 -12.89
C GLN A 322 -3.55 -21.55 -13.81
N SER A 323 -4.79 -21.99 -14.06
CA SER A 323 -5.74 -21.27 -14.90
C SER A 323 -6.42 -20.09 -14.19
N ILE A 324 -6.46 -20.10 -12.85
CA ILE A 324 -7.08 -19.06 -12.01
C ILE A 324 -6.11 -18.47 -10.98
N ILE A 325 -4.83 -18.84 -11.04
CA ILE A 325 -3.79 -18.41 -10.10
C ILE A 325 -3.68 -16.88 -9.97
N HIS A 326 -4.03 -16.12 -11.02
CA HIS A 326 -4.03 -14.65 -10.97
C HIS A 326 -4.97 -14.10 -9.88
N ARG A 327 -6.02 -14.83 -9.48
CA ARG A 327 -6.96 -14.37 -8.42
C ARG A 327 -6.35 -14.24 -7.03
N GLN A 328 -5.11 -14.68 -6.82
CA GLN A 328 -4.37 -14.41 -5.59
C GLN A 328 -3.85 -12.97 -5.49
N MET A 329 -3.94 -12.19 -6.58
CA MET A 329 -3.39 -10.83 -6.64
C MET A 329 -4.23 -9.81 -5.85
N SER A 330 -5.49 -10.14 -5.54
CA SER A 330 -6.38 -9.30 -4.74
C SER A 330 -6.92 -9.99 -3.49
N ASN A 331 -7.22 -9.17 -2.48
CA ASN A 331 -8.15 -9.57 -1.43
C ASN A 331 -9.59 -9.20 -1.83
N ASN A 332 -10.55 -10.09 -1.64
CA ASN A 332 -11.94 -9.87 -2.04
C ASN A 332 -12.81 -9.53 -0.84
N SER A 333 -13.62 -8.48 -0.97
CA SER A 333 -14.53 -8.04 0.09
C SER A 333 -15.95 -7.81 -0.45
N ILE A 334 -16.95 -8.28 0.28
CA ILE A 334 -18.35 -8.08 -0.05
C ILE A 334 -18.76 -6.63 0.26
N TYR A 335 -19.39 -5.96 -0.70
CA TYR A 335 -19.90 -4.60 -0.54
C TYR A 335 -21.38 -4.63 -0.14
N TYR A 336 -21.66 -4.46 1.15
CA TYR A 336 -23.02 -4.47 1.68
C TYR A 336 -23.63 -3.07 1.62
N THR A 337 -24.74 -2.91 0.88
CA THR A 337 -25.57 -1.70 0.86
C THR A 337 -26.67 -1.71 1.91
N GLU A 338 -26.89 -2.85 2.57
CA GLU A 338 -27.82 -3.06 3.68
C GLU A 338 -27.23 -4.09 4.66
N LYS A 339 -27.77 -4.14 5.89
CA LYS A 339 -27.34 -5.11 6.89
C LYS A 339 -27.60 -6.56 6.40
N PRO A 340 -26.59 -7.45 6.37
CA PRO A 340 -26.80 -8.83 5.98
C PRO A 340 -27.73 -9.56 6.96
N SER A 341 -28.36 -10.63 6.50
CA SER A 341 -29.09 -11.53 7.40
C SER A 341 -28.14 -12.16 8.42
N ARG A 342 -28.68 -12.59 9.56
CA ARG A 342 -27.87 -13.24 10.61
C ARG A 342 -27.14 -14.48 10.06
N GLU A 343 -27.83 -15.27 9.25
CA GLU A 343 -27.25 -16.44 8.58
C GLU A 343 -26.09 -16.07 7.65
N LYS A 344 -26.22 -14.98 6.89
CA LYS A 344 -25.18 -14.52 5.96
C LYS A 344 -23.96 -13.98 6.72
N LEU A 345 -24.18 -13.23 7.80
CA LEU A 345 -23.08 -12.75 8.67
C LEU A 345 -22.36 -13.94 9.33
N HIS A 346 -23.11 -14.89 9.90
CA HIS A 346 -22.55 -16.10 10.51
C HIS A 346 -21.69 -16.88 9.51
N TRP A 347 -22.21 -17.14 8.30
CA TRP A 347 -21.45 -17.78 7.23
C TRP A 347 -20.16 -17.04 6.91
N GLN A 348 -20.21 -15.71 6.82
CA GLN A 348 -19.05 -14.90 6.48
C GLN A 348 -17.97 -14.93 7.58
N ILE A 349 -18.38 -14.82 8.85
CA ILE A 349 -17.47 -14.94 9.99
C ILE A 349 -16.80 -16.32 10.00
N GLN A 350 -17.54 -17.39 9.70
CA GLN A 350 -16.95 -18.72 9.52
C GLN A 350 -15.94 -18.77 8.39
N GLN A 351 -16.19 -18.15 7.23
CA GLN A 351 -15.22 -18.14 6.11
C GLN A 351 -13.94 -17.36 6.49
N MET A 352 -14.09 -16.19 7.11
CA MET A 352 -12.95 -15.38 7.56
C MET A 352 -12.13 -16.07 8.65
N ARG A 353 -12.77 -16.88 9.51
CA ARG A 353 -12.06 -17.70 10.49
C ARG A 353 -11.06 -18.66 9.86
N TYR A 354 -11.39 -19.27 8.71
CA TYR A 354 -10.50 -20.26 8.07
C TYR A 354 -9.55 -19.66 7.04
N SER A 355 -9.97 -18.63 6.32
CA SER A 355 -9.24 -18.12 5.16
C SER A 355 -8.91 -16.63 5.21
N GLY A 356 -9.43 -15.89 6.20
CA GLY A 356 -9.34 -14.43 6.26
C GLY A 356 -10.22 -13.69 5.26
N GLU A 357 -10.93 -14.41 4.38
CA GLU A 357 -11.70 -13.85 3.25
C GLU A 357 -13.05 -14.59 3.05
N PRO A 358 -14.02 -13.99 2.34
CA PRO A 358 -14.05 -12.59 1.91
C PRO A 358 -14.30 -11.64 3.09
N GLY A 359 -13.62 -10.51 3.08
CA GLY A 359 -13.90 -9.40 3.99
C GLY A 359 -15.24 -8.72 3.66
N TRP A 360 -15.58 -7.63 4.35
CA TRP A 360 -16.73 -6.81 3.96
C TRP A 360 -16.44 -5.32 4.07
N ILE A 361 -17.20 -4.56 3.29
CA ILE A 361 -17.37 -3.12 3.40
C ILE A 361 -18.86 -2.84 3.61
N ASN A 362 -19.21 -2.26 4.76
CA ASN A 362 -20.55 -1.76 5.05
C ASN A 362 -20.71 -0.35 4.44
N ALA A 363 -21.28 -0.29 3.25
CA ALA A 363 -21.51 0.93 2.51
C ALA A 363 -22.54 1.85 3.19
N GLU A 364 -23.48 1.28 3.96
CA GLU A 364 -24.47 2.06 4.70
C GLU A 364 -23.79 2.88 5.81
N ALA A 365 -22.96 2.23 6.64
CA ALA A 365 -22.18 2.92 7.67
C ALA A 365 -21.17 3.91 7.05
N ALA A 366 -20.52 3.53 5.95
CA ALA A 366 -19.60 4.41 5.22
C ALA A 366 -20.32 5.66 4.66
N SER A 367 -21.55 5.51 4.15
CA SER A 367 -22.31 6.61 3.54
C SER A 367 -22.77 7.65 4.56
N LYS A 368 -22.99 7.27 5.82
CA LYS A 368 -23.24 8.21 6.93
C LYS A 368 -22.06 9.16 7.16
N ARG A 369 -20.84 8.69 6.89
CA ARG A 369 -19.59 9.45 7.04
C ARG A 369 -19.24 10.22 5.76
N ARG A 370 -19.44 9.59 4.60
CA ARG A 370 -19.20 10.16 3.28
C ARG A 370 -20.35 9.81 2.33
N PRO A 371 -21.28 10.75 2.06
CA PRO A 371 -22.47 10.47 1.26
C PRO A 371 -22.22 9.95 -0.17
N ASN A 372 -21.10 10.34 -0.79
CA ASN A 372 -20.70 9.89 -2.13
C ASN A 372 -19.64 8.77 -2.12
N VAL A 373 -19.53 8.01 -1.02
CA VAL A 373 -18.61 6.87 -0.97
C VAL A 373 -19.01 5.83 -2.00
N GLN A 374 -18.01 5.28 -2.68
CA GLN A 374 -18.19 4.16 -3.60
C GLN A 374 -17.34 2.95 -3.24
N GLY A 375 -16.35 3.11 -2.36
CA GLY A 375 -15.56 2.04 -1.79
C GLY A 375 -14.47 2.56 -0.87
N VAL A 376 -13.42 1.75 -0.71
CA VAL A 376 -12.26 2.07 0.13
C VAL A 376 -10.97 1.63 -0.54
N ASN A 377 -9.85 2.16 -0.08
CA ASN A 377 -8.53 1.70 -0.51
C ASN A 377 -8.24 0.27 0.04
N PRO A 378 -7.19 -0.43 -0.42
CA PRO A 378 -6.95 -1.84 -0.05
C PRO A 378 -6.79 -2.13 1.45
N CYS A 379 -6.35 -1.15 2.24
CA CYS A 379 -6.19 -1.30 3.69
C CYS A 379 -7.49 -0.96 4.47
N GLY A 380 -8.52 -0.44 3.79
CA GLY A 380 -9.85 -0.20 4.34
C GLY A 380 -10.01 1.06 5.20
N GLU A 381 -8.98 1.88 5.37
CA GLU A 381 -8.96 3.04 6.28
C GLU A 381 -9.50 4.34 5.66
N VAL A 382 -9.48 4.48 4.33
CA VAL A 382 -9.93 5.69 3.63
C VAL A 382 -11.19 5.41 2.80
N LEU A 383 -12.26 6.11 3.15
CA LEU A 383 -13.50 6.16 2.37
C LEU A 383 -13.31 6.95 1.08
N LEU A 384 -13.55 6.34 -0.07
CA LEU A 384 -13.24 6.88 -1.39
C LEU A 384 -14.47 6.89 -2.32
N ASP A 385 -14.61 7.97 -3.11
CA ASP A 385 -15.38 7.99 -4.35
C ASP A 385 -14.50 7.38 -5.45
N SER A 386 -15.09 6.98 -6.57
CA SER A 386 -14.33 6.47 -7.72
C SER A 386 -13.28 7.48 -8.16
N ARG A 387 -12.06 7.01 -8.45
CA ARG A 387 -10.88 7.81 -8.81
C ARG A 387 -10.36 8.69 -7.66
N GLY A 388 -10.48 8.19 -6.43
CA GLY A 388 -9.98 8.84 -5.20
C GLY A 388 -8.65 8.29 -4.71
N LEU A 389 -7.86 9.13 -4.02
CA LEU A 389 -6.55 8.80 -3.48
C LEU A 389 -6.51 8.80 -1.95
N CYS A 390 -5.65 7.95 -1.40
CA CYS A 390 -5.34 7.89 0.03
C CYS A 390 -4.16 8.83 0.34
N ASN A 391 -4.41 9.90 1.12
CA ASN A 391 -3.44 10.94 1.47
C ASN A 391 -3.16 10.95 2.98
N LEU A 392 -2.10 10.27 3.42
CA LEU A 392 -1.86 9.99 4.84
C LEU A 392 -0.64 10.70 5.43
N THR A 393 -0.79 11.11 6.68
CA THR A 393 0.29 11.48 7.61
C THR A 393 0.09 10.71 8.91
N THR A 394 1.14 10.57 9.73
CA THR A 394 1.05 9.79 10.98
C THR A 394 1.70 10.52 12.15
N ILE A 395 1.09 10.46 13.33
CA ILE A 395 1.70 10.91 14.58
C ILE A 395 2.02 9.71 15.46
N ASN A 396 3.23 9.66 15.99
CA ASN A 396 3.66 8.69 17.00
C ASN A 396 3.34 9.25 18.39
N VAL A 397 2.20 8.85 18.95
CA VAL A 397 1.65 9.46 20.17
C VAL A 397 2.53 9.12 21.39
N LEU A 398 3.17 7.95 21.42
CA LEU A 398 4.12 7.58 22.48
C LEU A 398 5.29 8.57 22.61
N ALA A 399 5.72 9.20 21.52
CA ALA A 399 6.85 10.14 21.53
C ALA A 399 6.54 11.46 22.28
N PHE A 400 5.29 11.64 22.73
CA PHE A 400 4.84 12.79 23.52
C PHE A 400 4.61 12.43 25.01
N VAL A 401 4.90 11.19 25.42
CA VAL A 401 4.89 10.81 26.83
C VAL A 401 6.16 11.31 27.50
N LYS A 402 6.02 12.01 28.62
CA LYS A 402 7.12 12.53 29.43
C LYS A 402 7.69 11.44 30.34
N GLU A 403 8.85 11.72 30.92
CA GLU A 403 9.53 10.80 31.84
C GLU A 403 8.70 10.45 33.09
N ASP A 404 7.78 11.34 33.49
CA ASP A 404 6.87 11.14 34.63
C ASP A 404 5.61 10.30 34.27
N GLY A 405 5.52 9.80 33.04
CA GLY A 405 4.38 9.04 32.55
C GLY A 405 3.19 9.90 32.11
N THR A 406 3.28 11.24 32.13
CA THR A 406 2.20 12.11 31.67
C THR A 406 2.30 12.42 30.17
N LEU A 407 1.15 12.63 29.51
CA LEU A 407 1.11 13.00 28.09
C LEU A 407 1.30 14.51 27.91
N ASP A 408 2.25 14.93 27.07
CA ASP A 408 2.40 16.32 26.64
C ASP A 408 1.37 16.69 25.57
N ILE A 409 0.14 16.95 26.03
CA ILE A 409 -1.00 17.27 25.17
C ILE A 409 -0.70 18.47 24.27
N ASN A 410 -0.06 19.52 24.77
CA ASN A 410 0.16 20.75 23.98
C ASN A 410 1.08 20.49 22.78
N SER A 411 2.19 19.79 22.99
CA SER A 411 3.11 19.42 21.91
C SER A 411 2.45 18.44 20.92
N LEU A 412 1.62 17.53 21.43
CA LEU A 412 0.88 16.58 20.59
C LEU A 412 -0.15 17.29 19.69
N LEU A 413 -0.89 18.27 20.21
CA LEU A 413 -1.82 19.07 19.41
C LEU A 413 -1.10 19.92 18.36
N GLU A 414 0.08 20.46 18.66
CA GLU A 414 0.89 21.17 17.67
C GLU A 414 1.38 20.22 16.55
N ALA A 415 1.77 19.00 16.89
CA ALA A 415 2.09 17.96 15.91
C ALA A 415 0.87 17.62 15.04
N GLN A 416 -0.34 17.56 15.62
CA GLN A 416 -1.58 17.37 14.86
C GLN A 416 -1.84 18.47 13.84
N LYS A 417 -1.56 19.73 14.20
CA LYS A 417 -1.65 20.87 13.26
C LYS A 417 -0.65 20.74 12.11
N LEU A 418 0.61 20.44 12.42
CA LEU A 418 1.64 20.26 11.39
C LEU A 418 1.31 19.08 10.46
N SER A 419 0.79 18.00 11.02
CA SER A 419 0.37 16.81 10.29
C SER A 419 -0.75 17.12 9.29
N VAL A 420 -1.81 17.81 9.72
CA VAL A 420 -2.94 18.13 8.84
C VAL A 420 -2.56 19.13 7.75
N ARG A 421 -1.71 20.12 8.07
CA ARG A 421 -1.17 21.05 7.08
C ARG A 421 -0.30 20.34 6.05
N ALA A 422 0.55 19.42 6.49
CA ALA A 422 1.37 18.61 5.59
C ALA A 422 0.51 17.73 4.66
N GLY A 423 -0.54 17.10 5.19
CA GLY A 423 -1.52 16.37 4.39
C GLY A 423 -2.25 17.28 3.39
N TYR A 424 -2.72 18.45 3.83
CA TYR A 424 -3.43 19.40 2.98
C TYR A 424 -2.56 19.90 1.81
N ARG A 425 -1.27 20.19 2.05
CA ARG A 425 -0.32 20.59 1.00
C ARG A 425 -0.22 19.57 -0.14
N MET A 426 -0.31 18.28 0.17
CA MET A 426 -0.32 17.24 -0.86
C MET A 426 -1.56 17.33 -1.75
N THR A 427 -2.71 17.74 -1.22
CA THR A 427 -3.94 17.88 -2.02
C THR A 427 -3.90 19.04 -3.03
N CYS A 428 -2.93 19.94 -2.90
CA CYS A 428 -2.72 21.07 -3.81
C CYS A 428 -1.91 20.70 -5.06
N VAL A 429 -1.38 19.47 -5.11
CA VAL A 429 -0.65 18.97 -6.26
C VAL A 429 -1.62 18.66 -7.40
N GLU A 430 -1.29 19.09 -8.61
CA GLU A 430 -2.00 18.72 -9.83
C GLU A 430 -1.60 17.28 -10.23
N LEU A 431 -2.60 16.43 -10.44
CA LEU A 431 -2.37 15.02 -10.79
C LEU A 431 -2.31 14.82 -12.30
N GLU A 432 -1.49 13.85 -12.73
CA GLU A 432 -1.29 13.54 -14.16
C GLU A 432 -2.53 12.96 -14.85
N LEU A 433 -3.48 12.38 -14.09
CA LEU A 433 -4.75 11.88 -14.62
C LEU A 433 -5.87 12.88 -14.33
N HIS A 434 -6.43 13.49 -15.39
CA HIS A 434 -7.41 14.58 -15.27
C HIS A 434 -8.64 14.24 -14.40
N ASN A 435 -9.23 13.06 -14.58
CA ASN A 435 -10.41 12.67 -13.79
C ASN A 435 -10.08 12.46 -12.31
N TRP A 436 -8.85 12.02 -12.01
CA TRP A 436 -8.37 11.87 -10.63
C TRP A 436 -8.06 13.22 -10.00
N ASP A 437 -7.43 14.13 -10.75
CA ASP A 437 -7.18 15.50 -10.29
C ASP A 437 -8.51 16.18 -9.95
N LYS A 438 -9.52 16.09 -10.82
CA LYS A 438 -10.84 16.64 -10.56
C LYS A 438 -11.44 16.18 -9.22
N ILE A 439 -11.32 14.89 -8.89
CA ILE A 439 -11.82 14.33 -7.62
C ILE A 439 -10.96 14.82 -6.45
N GLN A 440 -9.64 14.86 -6.58
CA GLN A 440 -8.73 15.39 -5.56
C GLN A 440 -8.99 16.88 -5.27
N GLN A 441 -9.16 17.70 -6.31
CA GLN A 441 -9.43 19.14 -6.16
C GLN A 441 -10.83 19.40 -5.56
N ARG A 442 -11.81 18.54 -5.86
CA ARG A 442 -13.17 18.59 -5.28
C ARG A 442 -13.14 18.23 -3.79
N ASP A 443 -12.51 17.11 -3.43
CA ASP A 443 -12.66 16.51 -2.11
C ASP A 443 -11.59 16.91 -1.09
N LYS A 444 -10.39 17.24 -1.58
CA LYS A 444 -9.23 17.65 -0.78
C LYS A 444 -8.94 16.74 0.42
N LEU A 445 -9.16 15.42 0.28
CA LEU A 445 -9.10 14.48 1.40
C LEU A 445 -7.74 14.50 2.12
N VAL A 446 -7.81 14.46 3.44
CA VAL A 446 -6.66 14.31 4.33
C VAL A 446 -6.92 13.14 5.26
N GLY A 447 -5.90 12.34 5.55
CA GLY A 447 -5.99 11.23 6.50
C GLY A 447 -4.87 11.31 7.54
N CYS A 448 -5.09 12.09 8.59
CA CYS A 448 -4.21 12.09 9.75
C CYS A 448 -4.43 10.81 10.55
N SER A 449 -3.39 9.97 10.61
CA SER A 449 -3.36 8.72 11.37
C SER A 449 -2.57 8.85 12.66
N LEU A 450 -2.82 7.94 13.59
CA LEU A 450 -2.10 7.80 14.85
C LEU A 450 -1.40 6.43 14.91
N THR A 451 -0.28 6.34 15.62
CA THR A 451 0.43 5.09 15.94
C THR A 451 1.06 5.20 17.32
N GLY A 452 1.48 4.07 17.92
CA GLY A 452 2.02 4.03 19.27
C GLY A 452 0.96 4.34 20.33
N TRP A 453 -0.32 4.19 19.99
CA TRP A 453 -1.44 4.53 20.87
C TRP A 453 -1.49 3.61 22.09
N GLN A 454 -1.50 2.29 21.87
CA GLN A 454 -1.57 1.33 22.96
C GLN A 454 -0.34 1.41 23.88
N ASP A 455 0.84 1.68 23.31
CA ASP A 455 2.04 1.92 24.12
C ASP A 455 1.94 3.22 24.94
N MET A 456 1.33 4.28 24.41
CA MET A 456 1.07 5.51 25.15
C MET A 456 0.07 5.27 26.29
N VAL A 457 -1.01 4.52 26.03
CA VAL A 457 -2.00 4.16 27.06
C VAL A 457 -1.34 3.34 28.15
N ASN A 458 -0.52 2.35 27.79
CA ASN A 458 0.27 1.57 28.75
C ASN A 458 1.19 2.45 29.62
N ALA A 459 1.84 3.46 29.03
CA ALA A 459 2.78 4.32 29.73
C ALA A 459 2.09 5.36 30.65
N THR A 460 0.92 5.83 30.25
CA THR A 460 0.15 6.87 30.97
C THR A 460 -0.85 6.30 31.97
N GLY A 461 -1.29 5.05 31.77
CA GLY A 461 -2.34 4.43 32.57
C GLY A 461 -3.72 5.08 32.37
N MET A 462 -3.93 5.77 31.24
CA MET A 462 -5.18 6.48 30.95
C MET A 462 -6.38 5.53 30.94
N THR A 463 -7.49 6.02 31.48
CA THR A 463 -8.80 5.40 31.38
C THR A 463 -9.40 5.61 29.98
N ARG A 464 -10.39 4.79 29.60
CA ARG A 464 -11.10 4.94 28.31
C ARG A 464 -11.74 6.32 28.13
N GLU A 465 -12.19 6.96 29.21
CA GLU A 465 -12.76 8.31 29.15
C GLU A 465 -11.68 9.36 28.83
N GLU A 466 -10.50 9.23 29.43
CA GLU A 466 -9.36 10.10 29.12
C GLU A 466 -8.87 9.89 27.68
N GLU A 467 -8.81 8.63 27.21
CA GLU A 467 -8.52 8.32 25.80
C GLU A 467 -9.52 9.00 24.86
N ALA A 468 -10.83 8.86 25.12
CA ALA A 468 -11.88 9.47 24.32
C ALA A 468 -11.75 11.01 24.27
N ASN A 469 -11.38 11.63 25.39
CA ASN A 469 -11.15 13.07 25.48
C ASN A 469 -9.94 13.49 24.62
N VAL A 470 -8.81 12.78 24.71
CA VAL A 470 -7.62 13.08 23.89
C VAL A 470 -7.91 12.90 22.40
N LEU A 471 -8.58 11.81 22.01
CA LEU A 471 -9.01 11.55 20.63
C LEU A 471 -9.91 12.67 20.10
N SER A 472 -10.90 13.10 20.89
CA SER A 472 -11.80 14.20 20.53
C SER A 472 -11.06 15.53 20.37
N MET A 473 -10.09 15.82 21.25
CA MET A 473 -9.24 17.01 21.14
C MET A 473 -8.38 17.00 19.88
N LEU A 474 -7.80 15.85 19.52
CA LEU A 474 -7.01 15.70 18.30
C LEU A 474 -7.87 15.87 17.04
N ARG A 475 -9.05 15.23 17.01
CA ARG A 475 -10.00 15.36 15.90
C ARG A 475 -10.41 16.80 15.69
N LYS A 476 -10.81 17.48 16.77
CA LYS A 476 -11.19 18.89 16.75
C LYS A 476 -10.04 19.76 16.25
N THR A 477 -8.83 19.57 16.78
CA THR A 477 -7.65 20.34 16.38
C THR A 477 -7.32 20.15 14.90
N ALA A 478 -7.40 18.92 14.40
CA ALA A 478 -7.17 18.62 12.98
C ALA A 478 -8.18 19.33 12.09
N ARG A 479 -9.47 19.29 12.48
CA ARG A 479 -10.56 19.91 11.74
C ARG A 479 -10.45 21.43 11.73
N GLU A 480 -10.27 22.06 12.89
CA GLU A 480 -10.15 23.52 13.00
C GLU A 480 -8.93 24.06 12.25
N GLU A 481 -7.79 23.39 12.35
CA GLU A 481 -6.57 23.82 11.65
C GLU A 481 -6.71 23.70 10.13
N VAL A 482 -7.28 22.60 9.62
CA VAL A 482 -7.39 22.44 8.16
C VAL A 482 -8.42 23.37 7.55
N ASP A 483 -9.51 23.65 8.27
CA ASP A 483 -10.53 24.62 7.84
C ASP A 483 -9.93 26.03 7.77
N SER A 484 -9.08 26.39 8.74
CA SER A 484 -8.34 27.64 8.75
C SER A 484 -7.31 27.70 7.61
N TYR A 485 -6.54 26.63 7.43
CA TYR A 485 -5.47 26.59 6.44
C TYR A 485 -5.99 26.55 4.99
N ALA A 486 -7.09 25.84 4.75
CA ALA A 486 -7.78 25.84 3.46
C ALA A 486 -8.25 27.25 3.07
N LYS A 487 -8.78 28.02 4.04
CA LYS A 487 -9.15 29.43 3.85
C LYS A 487 -7.94 30.33 3.60
N GLU A 488 -6.83 30.11 4.31
CA GLU A 488 -5.57 30.84 4.09
C GLU A 488 -5.05 30.63 2.66
N ILE A 489 -5.14 29.40 2.14
CA ILE A 489 -4.73 29.03 0.78
C ILE A 489 -5.76 29.46 -0.27
N GLY A 490 -7.03 29.61 0.10
CA GLY A 490 -8.12 29.95 -0.82
C GLY A 490 -8.61 28.77 -1.65
N GLN A 491 -8.57 27.55 -1.10
CA GLN A 491 -9.04 26.32 -1.74
C GLN A 491 -10.13 25.61 -0.91
N ASN A 492 -10.71 24.55 -1.45
CA ASN A 492 -11.79 23.80 -0.80
C ASN A 492 -11.34 23.15 0.52
N VAL A 493 -12.23 23.13 1.50
CA VAL A 493 -12.02 22.41 2.76
C VAL A 493 -12.09 20.90 2.51
N PRO A 494 -11.22 20.08 3.14
CA PRO A 494 -11.29 18.62 3.05
C PRO A 494 -12.61 18.05 3.55
N LEU A 495 -13.22 17.14 2.79
CA LEU A 495 -14.43 16.45 3.23
C LEU A 495 -14.19 15.63 4.50
N LEU A 496 -13.09 14.87 4.54
CA LEU A 496 -12.67 14.03 5.67
C LEU A 496 -11.20 14.29 5.99
N VAL A 497 -10.83 14.16 7.28
CA VAL A 497 -9.51 14.61 7.79
C VAL A 497 -8.76 13.55 8.61
N THR A 498 -9.46 12.71 9.36
CA THR A 498 -8.85 11.76 10.31
C THR A 498 -9.19 10.31 9.97
N THR A 499 -8.21 9.43 10.14
CA THR A 499 -8.29 7.98 9.88
C THR A 499 -7.33 7.24 10.81
N VAL A 500 -7.33 5.91 10.80
CA VAL A 500 -6.25 5.12 11.40
C VAL A 500 -5.83 4.04 10.40
N LYS A 501 -4.59 4.11 9.93
CA LYS A 501 -3.98 3.04 9.13
C LYS A 501 -3.33 2.00 10.05
N PRO A 502 -3.12 0.75 9.58
CA PRO A 502 -2.48 -0.30 10.38
C PRO A 502 -0.98 -0.04 10.64
N GLU A 503 -0.37 0.95 9.98
CA GLU A 503 0.99 1.46 10.21
C GLU A 503 2.12 0.41 10.21
N GLY A 504 2.14 -0.51 9.25
CA GLY A 504 3.10 -1.63 9.24
C GLY A 504 4.58 -1.23 9.21
N THR A 505 5.04 -0.40 8.27
CA THR A 505 6.48 -0.13 8.09
C THR A 505 7.00 1.04 8.92
N LEU A 506 6.27 2.17 9.01
CA LEU A 506 6.77 3.34 9.73
C LEU A 506 6.83 3.12 11.24
N SER A 507 5.91 2.34 11.83
CA SER A 507 5.95 2.02 13.26
C SER A 507 7.18 1.21 13.68
N GLN A 508 7.82 0.50 12.74
CA GLN A 508 9.07 -0.22 12.99
C GLN A 508 10.27 0.72 13.15
N LEU A 509 10.21 1.95 12.63
CA LEU A 509 11.28 2.95 12.76
C LEU A 509 11.52 3.32 14.25
N PRO A 510 10.51 3.79 15.01
CA PRO A 510 10.63 3.98 16.45
C PRO A 510 10.41 2.69 17.25
N THR A 511 9.92 1.62 16.62
CA THR A 511 9.54 0.35 17.26
C THR A 511 8.44 0.56 18.31
N VAL A 512 7.25 0.92 17.83
CA VAL A 512 6.04 1.14 18.63
C VAL A 512 4.87 0.35 18.06
N SER A 513 3.77 0.27 18.80
CA SER A 513 2.53 -0.35 18.40
C SER A 513 1.96 0.28 17.11
N SER A 514 1.46 -0.55 16.21
CA SER A 514 1.10 -0.13 14.85
C SER A 514 -0.37 0.28 14.76
N GLY A 515 -0.64 1.56 14.49
CA GLY A 515 -2.01 2.08 14.44
C GLY A 515 -2.72 1.93 15.79
N VAL A 516 -3.87 1.28 15.77
CA VAL A 516 -4.67 0.94 16.96
C VAL A 516 -4.26 -0.38 17.63
N HIS A 517 -3.40 -1.19 16.98
CA HIS A 517 -3.01 -2.50 17.47
C HIS A 517 -2.07 -2.42 18.67
N TYR A 518 -2.05 -3.50 19.44
CA TYR A 518 -1.08 -3.74 20.51
C TYR A 518 0.27 -4.19 19.94
N SER A 519 1.34 -3.92 20.68
CA SER A 519 2.67 -4.48 20.41
C SER A 519 2.63 -6.01 20.45
N HIS A 520 3.45 -6.69 19.64
CA HIS A 520 3.37 -8.15 19.46
C HIS A 520 3.59 -8.94 20.77
N ALA A 521 4.72 -8.69 21.45
CA ALA A 521 5.08 -9.27 22.73
C ALA A 521 6.07 -8.34 23.45
N PRO A 522 6.31 -8.48 24.77
CA PRO A 522 7.27 -7.63 25.47
C PRO A 522 8.69 -7.75 24.90
N TYR A 523 9.09 -8.98 24.56
CA TYR A 523 10.34 -9.33 23.90
C TYR A 523 10.06 -10.30 22.77
N TYR A 524 10.59 -10.02 21.58
CA TYR A 524 10.40 -10.87 20.41
C TYR A 524 11.56 -10.74 19.41
N ILE A 525 11.71 -11.74 18.55
CA ILE A 525 12.52 -11.68 17.35
C ILE A 525 11.65 -11.15 16.22
N ARG A 526 12.09 -10.06 15.58
CA ARG A 526 11.55 -9.61 14.30
C ARG A 526 12.41 -10.14 13.18
N ARG A 527 11.82 -10.91 12.26
CA ARG A 527 12.50 -11.42 11.07
C ARG A 527 12.16 -10.61 9.84
N ILE A 528 13.17 -10.07 9.16
CA ILE A 528 13.00 -9.38 7.88
C ILE A 528 13.62 -10.20 6.76
N ARG A 529 12.80 -10.53 5.78
CA ARG A 529 13.19 -11.19 4.53
C ARG A 529 13.76 -10.16 3.56
N ILE A 530 14.89 -10.48 2.94
CA ILE A 530 15.62 -9.60 2.03
C ILE A 530 16.27 -10.44 0.92
N SER A 531 16.43 -9.89 -0.28
CA SER A 531 17.15 -10.59 -1.34
C SER A 531 18.58 -10.90 -0.91
N SER A 532 19.08 -12.08 -1.24
CA SER A 532 20.46 -12.51 -0.94
C SER A 532 21.51 -11.61 -1.60
N ASP A 533 21.17 -10.97 -2.72
CA ASP A 533 22.04 -10.03 -3.43
C ASP A 533 22.13 -8.65 -2.77
N ASP A 534 21.22 -8.33 -1.83
CA ASP A 534 21.13 -7.00 -1.24
C ASP A 534 22.37 -6.63 -0.44
N PRO A 535 22.99 -5.45 -0.70
CA PRO A 535 24.07 -4.92 0.11
C PRO A 535 23.80 -4.96 1.62
N LEU A 536 22.55 -4.75 2.05
CA LEU A 536 22.17 -4.80 3.46
C LEU A 536 22.28 -6.20 4.06
N ALA A 537 21.94 -7.26 3.30
CA ALA A 537 22.12 -8.63 3.75
C ALA A 537 23.61 -8.92 4.02
N LYS A 538 24.48 -8.50 3.09
CA LYS A 538 25.95 -8.64 3.20
C LYS A 538 26.53 -7.83 4.36
N VAL A 539 25.99 -6.63 4.64
CA VAL A 539 26.38 -5.85 5.83
C VAL A 539 25.96 -6.56 7.12
N CYS A 540 24.76 -7.14 7.17
CA CYS A 540 24.32 -7.90 8.34
C CYS A 540 25.22 -9.12 8.59
N GLU A 541 25.62 -9.84 7.55
CA GLU A 541 26.58 -10.95 7.63
C GLU A 541 27.96 -10.49 8.13
N ASP A 542 28.50 -9.39 7.59
CA ASP A 542 29.77 -8.79 8.05
C ASP A 542 29.74 -8.39 9.53
N LEU A 543 28.59 -7.90 10.00
CA LEU A 543 28.39 -7.53 11.39
C LEU A 543 28.17 -8.76 12.29
N GLY A 544 28.01 -9.95 11.71
CA GLY A 544 27.75 -11.20 12.43
C GLY A 544 26.32 -11.32 12.94
N TYR A 545 25.35 -10.72 12.25
CA TYR A 545 23.93 -10.87 12.60
C TYR A 545 23.44 -12.28 12.23
N PRO A 546 22.39 -12.80 12.90
CA PRO A 546 21.76 -14.05 12.47
C PRO A 546 21.04 -13.84 11.14
N VAL A 547 21.53 -14.53 10.10
CA VAL A 547 20.98 -14.50 8.73
C VAL A 547 20.80 -15.94 8.27
N PHE A 548 19.57 -16.30 7.88
CA PHE A 548 19.21 -17.66 7.48
C PHE A 548 18.65 -17.67 6.04
N PRO A 549 18.80 -18.75 5.26
CA PRO A 549 18.06 -18.88 4.01
C PRO A 549 16.55 -18.98 4.29
N GLU A 550 15.73 -18.55 3.33
CA GLU A 550 14.29 -18.80 3.38
C GLU A 550 13.99 -20.32 3.43
N ILE A 551 12.88 -20.69 4.07
CA ILE A 551 12.45 -22.08 4.19
C ILE A 551 12.40 -22.75 2.80
N GLY A 552 13.07 -23.89 2.67
CA GLY A 552 13.11 -24.67 1.43
C GLY A 552 14.15 -24.20 0.41
N GLN A 553 15.04 -23.27 0.78
CA GLN A 553 16.19 -22.87 -0.05
C GLN A 553 17.51 -23.28 0.63
N ASP A 554 18.49 -23.70 -0.17
CA ASP A 554 19.84 -24.01 0.30
C ASP A 554 20.62 -22.73 0.61
N GLU A 555 21.55 -22.78 1.58
CA GLU A 555 22.34 -21.61 2.00
C GLU A 555 23.12 -20.95 0.84
N ASP A 556 23.69 -21.77 -0.04
CA ASP A 556 24.56 -21.31 -1.14
C ASP A 556 23.78 -20.78 -2.36
N THR A 557 22.51 -21.16 -2.52
CA THR A 557 21.70 -20.84 -3.71
C THR A 557 20.41 -20.11 -3.38
N CYS A 558 20.26 -19.61 -2.14
CA CYS A 558 19.06 -18.89 -1.75
C CYS A 558 18.96 -17.53 -2.45
N ASP A 559 17.76 -17.24 -2.98
CA ASP A 559 17.39 -15.93 -3.51
C ASP A 559 16.95 -14.96 -2.39
N THR A 560 16.47 -15.52 -1.29
CA THR A 560 15.94 -14.79 -0.13
C THR A 560 16.62 -15.23 1.15
N LYS A 561 17.09 -14.24 1.93
CA LYS A 561 17.66 -14.39 3.26
C LYS A 561 16.76 -13.75 4.31
N VAL A 562 16.83 -14.24 5.54
CA VAL A 562 16.02 -13.83 6.68
C VAL A 562 16.93 -13.32 7.78
N VAL A 563 16.87 -12.03 8.06
CA VAL A 563 17.68 -11.37 9.10
C VAL A 563 16.87 -11.25 10.39
N GLU A 564 17.45 -11.67 11.52
CA GLU A 564 16.80 -11.59 12.83
C GLU A 564 17.20 -10.34 13.62
N PHE A 565 16.21 -9.67 14.21
CA PHE A 565 16.40 -8.53 15.09
C PHE A 565 15.75 -8.81 16.46
N PRO A 566 16.50 -8.81 17.57
CA PRO A 566 15.91 -8.83 18.90
C PRO A 566 15.25 -7.48 19.18
N VAL A 567 13.98 -7.51 19.60
CA VAL A 567 13.16 -6.33 19.84
C VAL A 567 12.58 -6.36 21.24
N LYS A 568 12.64 -5.20 21.92
CA LYS A 568 11.90 -4.93 23.16
C LYS A 568 10.80 -3.92 22.84
N ALA A 569 9.55 -4.30 23.03
CA ALA A 569 8.41 -3.40 22.95
C ALA A 569 8.40 -2.41 24.12
N PRO A 570 7.72 -1.27 24.01
CA PRO A 570 7.34 -0.48 25.18
C PRO A 570 6.62 -1.34 26.23
N ALA A 571 6.79 -1.00 27.51
CA ALA A 571 6.23 -1.79 28.60
C ALA A 571 4.70 -1.70 28.63
N GLY A 572 4.04 -2.77 29.09
CA GLY A 572 2.58 -2.83 29.27
C GLY A 572 1.95 -4.02 28.55
N LYS A 573 0.64 -3.93 28.27
CA LYS A 573 -0.13 -4.99 27.59
C LYS A 573 0.33 -5.16 26.15
N THR A 574 0.33 -6.41 25.69
CA THR A 574 0.68 -6.82 24.33
C THR A 574 -0.42 -7.67 23.70
N LYS A 575 -0.25 -8.03 22.43
CA LYS A 575 -1.23 -8.77 21.60
C LYS A 575 -1.83 -9.98 22.31
N TYR A 576 -1.03 -10.75 23.04
CA TYR A 576 -1.48 -11.98 23.69
C TYR A 576 -2.23 -11.75 25.01
N ASP A 577 -2.18 -10.53 25.56
CA ASP A 577 -2.78 -10.16 26.85
C ASP A 577 -4.24 -9.66 26.73
N VAL A 578 -4.73 -9.46 25.50
CA VAL A 578 -6.01 -8.77 25.23
C VAL A 578 -7.01 -9.68 24.53
N SER A 579 -8.29 -9.46 24.77
CA SER A 579 -9.39 -10.21 24.13
C SER A 579 -9.72 -9.67 22.73
N ALA A 580 -10.43 -10.46 21.93
CA ALA A 580 -10.98 -9.99 20.65
C ALA A 580 -11.99 -8.84 20.86
N ILE A 581 -12.79 -8.92 21.93
CA ILE A 581 -13.75 -7.87 22.30
C ILE A 581 -13.05 -6.59 22.72
N GLU A 582 -11.97 -6.66 23.51
CA GLU A 582 -11.18 -5.47 23.89
C GLU A 582 -10.61 -4.76 22.65
N GLN A 583 -10.17 -5.51 21.64
CA GLN A 583 -9.74 -4.95 20.35
C GLN A 583 -10.90 -4.27 19.58
N LEU A 584 -12.10 -4.88 19.56
CA LEU A 584 -13.29 -4.30 18.91
C LEU A 584 -13.79 -3.03 19.64
N GLU A 585 -13.74 -3.02 20.96
CA GLU A 585 -14.05 -1.84 21.78
C GLU A 585 -13.02 -0.72 21.57
N ASN A 586 -11.76 -1.05 21.26
CA ASN A 586 -10.77 -0.03 20.85
C ASN A 586 -11.10 0.53 19.46
N TYR A 587 -11.48 -0.32 18.52
CA TYR A 587 -11.97 0.14 17.21
C TYR A 587 -13.15 1.10 17.37
N LYS A 588 -14.15 0.73 18.18
CA LYS A 588 -15.33 1.56 18.44
C LYS A 588 -14.97 2.91 19.06
N LEU A 589 -14.11 2.91 20.09
CA LEU A 589 -13.59 4.13 20.72
C LEU A 589 -13.02 5.12 19.69
N PHE A 590 -12.20 4.63 18.75
CA PHE A 590 -11.61 5.45 17.69
C PHE A 590 -12.64 5.92 16.66
N MET A 591 -13.56 5.05 16.25
CA MET A 591 -14.61 5.36 15.29
C MET A 591 -15.56 6.45 15.78
N GLU A 592 -15.84 6.47 17.08
CA GLU A 592 -16.70 7.48 17.72
C GLU A 592 -15.97 8.81 17.94
N ASN A 593 -14.73 8.77 18.45
CA ASN A 593 -14.09 9.97 19.01
C ASN A 593 -13.05 10.63 18.08
N TYR A 594 -12.42 9.88 17.16
CA TYR A 594 -11.33 10.43 16.33
C TYR A 594 -11.62 10.42 14.84
N VAL A 595 -12.12 9.30 14.32
CA VAL A 595 -12.05 8.99 12.89
C VAL A 595 -13.22 9.61 12.12
N ASP A 596 -12.91 10.29 11.02
CA ASP A 596 -13.88 10.72 10.00
C ASP A 596 -14.06 9.64 8.92
N HIS A 597 -12.96 9.00 8.48
CA HIS A 597 -12.97 7.88 7.53
C HIS A 597 -13.31 6.53 8.20
N ASN A 598 -12.40 5.56 8.19
CA ASN A 598 -12.48 4.30 8.91
C ASN A 598 -11.19 4.04 9.73
N CYS A 599 -11.29 3.19 10.75
CA CYS A 599 -10.16 2.68 11.52
C CYS A 599 -9.79 1.29 10.99
N SER A 600 -8.65 1.16 10.32
CA SER A 600 -8.19 -0.14 9.84
C SER A 600 -7.55 -0.95 10.97
N ILE A 601 -8.11 -2.13 11.20
CA ILE A 601 -7.70 -3.06 12.25
C ILE A 601 -7.86 -4.51 11.76
N THR A 602 -6.89 -5.33 12.14
CA THR A 602 -6.99 -6.79 12.10
C THR A 602 -7.18 -7.28 13.54
N VAL A 603 -8.39 -7.78 13.83
CA VAL A 603 -8.75 -8.30 15.14
C VAL A 603 -8.29 -9.75 15.24
N HIS A 604 -7.46 -10.02 16.24
CA HIS A 604 -6.99 -11.37 16.52
C HIS A 604 -7.99 -12.07 17.44
N VAL A 605 -8.47 -13.23 17.01
CA VAL A 605 -9.58 -13.94 17.67
C VAL A 605 -9.13 -15.32 18.11
N ARG A 606 -9.23 -15.62 19.41
CA ARG A 606 -9.02 -16.99 19.91
C ARG A 606 -10.23 -17.86 19.59
N GLU A 607 -10.01 -19.18 19.56
CA GLU A 607 -11.03 -20.17 19.21
C GLU A 607 -12.37 -20.00 19.96
N HIS A 608 -12.33 -19.70 21.26
CA HIS A 608 -13.52 -19.54 22.10
C HIS A 608 -14.17 -18.15 22.03
N GLU A 609 -13.60 -17.19 21.29
CA GLU A 609 -14.07 -15.80 21.22
C GLU A 609 -14.94 -15.53 19.98
N TRP A 610 -14.98 -16.42 18.99
CA TRP A 610 -15.66 -16.19 17.70
C TRP A 610 -17.15 -15.89 17.82
N GLU A 611 -17.89 -16.59 18.69
CA GLU A 611 -19.32 -16.34 18.90
C GLU A 611 -19.57 -14.95 19.50
N MET A 612 -18.70 -14.52 20.43
CA MET A 612 -18.79 -13.20 21.04
C MET A 612 -18.49 -12.10 20.01
N VAL A 613 -17.51 -12.33 19.13
CA VAL A 613 -17.16 -11.42 18.03
C VAL A 613 -18.33 -11.26 17.08
N GLU A 614 -18.96 -12.36 16.65
CA GLU A 614 -20.15 -12.30 15.78
C GLU A 614 -21.28 -11.50 16.43
N GLU A 615 -21.58 -11.76 17.70
CA GLU A 615 -22.65 -11.06 18.42
C GLU A 615 -22.34 -9.57 18.56
N TRP A 616 -21.10 -9.22 18.87
CA TRP A 616 -20.66 -7.83 18.95
C TRP A 616 -20.85 -7.09 17.63
N ILE A 617 -20.45 -7.71 16.51
CA ILE A 617 -20.61 -7.13 15.17
C ILE A 617 -22.10 -6.95 14.85
N TRP A 618 -22.93 -7.95 15.16
CA TRP A 618 -24.36 -7.86 14.91
C TRP A 618 -25.01 -6.69 15.65
N GLN A 619 -24.61 -6.45 16.90
CA GLN A 619 -25.12 -5.36 17.74
C GLN A 619 -24.61 -3.98 17.30
N ASN A 620 -23.39 -3.91 16.75
CA ASN A 620 -22.73 -2.64 16.39
C ASN A 620 -22.65 -2.41 14.87
N TRP A 621 -23.34 -3.21 14.05
CA TRP A 621 -23.23 -3.19 12.58
C TRP A 621 -23.35 -1.79 11.98
N ASP A 622 -24.27 -0.99 12.49
CA ASP A 622 -24.66 0.31 11.95
C ASP A 622 -23.53 1.36 11.99
N ASP A 623 -22.50 1.12 12.82
CA ASP A 623 -21.33 1.98 13.03
C ASP A 623 -20.02 1.31 12.55
N VAL A 624 -20.08 0.03 12.16
CA VAL A 624 -18.93 -0.73 11.65
C VAL A 624 -18.84 -0.56 10.13
N VAL A 625 -17.73 0.00 9.65
CA VAL A 625 -17.48 0.18 8.21
C VAL A 625 -16.79 -1.04 7.62
N ALA A 626 -15.61 -1.39 8.13
CA ALA A 626 -14.83 -2.53 7.64
C ALA A 626 -13.88 -3.00 8.74
N LEU A 627 -13.82 -4.32 8.94
CA LEU A 627 -12.90 -4.99 9.87
C LEU A 627 -12.24 -6.18 9.16
N SER A 628 -11.05 -6.53 9.62
CA SER A 628 -10.39 -7.78 9.24
C SER A 628 -10.22 -8.66 10.49
N PHE A 629 -10.24 -9.98 10.31
CA PHE A 629 -10.05 -10.95 11.38
C PHE A 629 -8.94 -11.92 11.03
N LEU A 630 -8.18 -12.31 12.05
CA LEU A 630 -7.21 -13.39 11.96
C LEU A 630 -7.38 -14.32 13.17
N ALA A 631 -7.40 -15.62 12.94
CA ALA A 631 -7.32 -16.59 14.03
C ALA A 631 -6.00 -16.41 14.78
N LEU A 632 -6.06 -16.36 16.11
CA LEU A 632 -4.87 -16.36 16.96
C LEU A 632 -4.50 -17.81 17.28
N ASP A 633 -3.76 -18.43 16.37
CA ASP A 633 -3.27 -19.80 16.53
C ASP A 633 -1.81 -19.83 17.00
N ASP A 634 -1.48 -20.79 17.88
CA ASP A 634 -0.10 -21.09 18.31
C ASP A 634 0.63 -21.99 17.29
N ASN A 635 0.45 -21.74 15.99
CA ASN A 635 1.09 -22.55 14.96
C ASN A 635 2.58 -22.20 14.85
N PHE A 636 3.43 -23.10 15.34
CA PHE A 636 4.87 -23.01 15.21
C PHE A 636 5.31 -23.45 13.81
N TYR A 637 5.67 -22.50 12.97
CA TYR A 637 6.46 -22.76 11.78
C TYR A 637 7.83 -22.08 11.88
N GLN A 638 8.84 -22.67 11.23
CA GLN A 638 10.20 -22.17 11.24
C GLN A 638 10.26 -20.75 10.64
N LEU A 639 11.10 -19.86 11.15
CA LEU A 639 11.28 -18.49 10.64
C LEU A 639 9.98 -17.63 10.60
N LEU A 640 9.16 -17.76 11.64
CA LEU A 640 8.03 -16.86 11.92
C LEU A 640 8.45 -15.38 11.86
N PRO A 641 7.67 -14.48 11.23
CA PRO A 641 8.01 -13.05 11.13
C PRO A 641 8.18 -12.36 12.49
N TYR A 642 7.43 -12.83 13.47
CA TYR A 642 7.48 -12.43 14.87
C TYR A 642 7.52 -13.70 15.73
N GLU A 643 8.48 -13.78 16.64
CA GLU A 643 8.60 -14.90 17.59
C GLU A 643 8.83 -14.36 18.99
N ALA A 644 7.92 -14.63 19.92
CA ALA A 644 8.08 -14.23 21.31
C ALA A 644 9.27 -14.96 21.96
N ILE A 645 10.08 -14.21 22.72
CA ILE A 645 11.26 -14.75 23.42
C ILE A 645 11.27 -14.27 24.88
N SER A 646 12.09 -14.90 25.73
CA SER A 646 12.28 -14.45 27.10
C SER A 646 13.15 -13.19 27.18
N GLU A 647 13.11 -12.49 28.32
CA GLU A 647 13.96 -11.34 28.57
C GLU A 647 15.46 -11.72 28.58
N GLU A 648 15.80 -12.90 29.11
CA GLU A 648 17.17 -13.40 29.13
C GLU A 648 17.70 -13.59 27.71
N GLU A 649 16.90 -14.21 26.83
CA GLU A 649 17.28 -14.45 25.45
C GLU A 649 17.39 -13.13 24.66
N TYR A 650 16.49 -12.18 24.90
CA TYR A 650 16.60 -10.84 24.34
C TYR A 650 17.90 -10.15 24.75
N ASN A 651 18.23 -10.16 26.05
CA ASN A 651 19.43 -9.51 26.57
C ASN A 651 20.71 -10.16 26.02
N ARG A 652 20.74 -11.49 25.94
CA ARG A 652 21.83 -12.26 25.31
C ARG A 652 22.03 -11.83 23.85
N ARG A 653 20.99 -11.91 23.01
CA ARG A 653 21.05 -11.52 21.59
C ARG A 653 21.41 -10.05 21.39
N LYS A 654 20.85 -9.16 22.22
CA LYS A 654 21.17 -7.73 22.18
C LYS A 654 22.65 -7.46 22.45
N SER A 655 23.25 -8.18 23.41
CA SER A 655 24.68 -8.05 23.72
C SER A 655 25.61 -8.56 22.61
N GLU A 656 25.17 -9.59 21.88
CA GLU A 656 25.91 -10.19 20.76
C GLU A 656 25.79 -9.34 19.48
N MET A 657 24.66 -8.65 19.31
CA MET A 657 24.36 -7.86 18.13
C MET A 657 25.16 -6.55 18.11
N LYS A 658 26.12 -6.46 17.18
CA LYS A 658 26.90 -5.24 16.96
C LYS A 658 26.00 -4.09 16.47
N PRO A 659 26.34 -2.82 16.74
CA PRO A 659 25.63 -1.69 16.16
C PRO A 659 25.66 -1.71 14.63
N PHE A 660 24.55 -1.35 13.99
CA PHE A 660 24.45 -1.22 12.54
C PHE A 660 25.28 -0.03 12.07
N ILE A 661 26.20 -0.28 11.13
CA ILE A 661 27.12 0.72 10.59
C ILE A 661 26.76 0.99 9.13
N SER A 662 26.08 2.10 8.87
CA SER A 662 25.58 2.41 7.52
C SER A 662 26.70 2.65 6.49
N SER A 663 27.89 3.07 6.91
CA SER A 663 29.03 3.25 6.01
C SER A 663 29.54 1.94 5.40
N LEU A 664 29.23 0.78 6.00
CA LEU A 664 29.57 -0.53 5.43
C LEU A 664 28.76 -0.84 4.17
N ILE A 665 27.60 -0.19 3.96
CA ILE A 665 26.80 -0.37 2.75
C ILE A 665 27.64 -0.03 1.51
N SER A 666 28.44 1.04 1.56
CA SER A 666 29.31 1.48 0.47
C SER A 666 30.42 0.47 0.10
N LYS A 667 30.72 -0.52 0.96
CA LYS A 667 31.63 -1.63 0.62
C LYS A 667 31.02 -2.54 -0.45
N TYR A 668 29.71 -2.76 -0.36
CA TYR A 668 28.94 -3.68 -1.20
C TYR A 668 28.17 -2.98 -2.32
N GLU A 669 27.78 -1.73 -2.10
CA GLU A 669 27.07 -0.88 -3.05
C GLU A 669 27.99 0.22 -3.55
N LYS A 670 28.60 0.01 -4.73
CA LYS A 670 29.48 1.02 -5.37
C LYS A 670 28.75 1.91 -6.39
N GLN A 671 27.59 1.45 -6.82
CA GLN A 671 26.66 2.09 -7.72
C GLN A 671 25.26 1.71 -7.24
N GLU A 672 24.24 2.50 -7.57
CA GLU A 672 22.87 2.18 -7.19
C GLU A 672 22.51 0.76 -7.63
N THR A 673 22.29 -0.12 -6.65
CA THR A 673 21.86 -1.48 -6.90
C THR A 673 20.34 -1.50 -6.98
N SER A 674 19.81 -2.02 -8.07
CA SER A 674 18.39 -2.35 -8.21
C SER A 674 18.10 -3.60 -7.41
N LEU A 675 17.38 -3.44 -6.30
CA LEU A 675 17.07 -4.52 -5.38
C LEU A 675 15.64 -4.99 -5.60
N ASN A 676 15.48 -6.30 -5.83
CA ASN A 676 14.19 -6.94 -5.61
C ASN A 676 13.92 -6.91 -4.12
N ILE A 677 12.91 -6.14 -3.72
CA ILE A 677 12.31 -6.34 -2.41
C ILE A 677 11.62 -7.68 -2.56
N GLY A 678 12.26 -8.77 -2.11
CA GLY A 678 11.69 -10.11 -2.18
C GLY A 678 10.21 -10.03 -1.87
N GLY A 679 9.36 -10.54 -2.78
CA GLY A 679 7.91 -10.35 -2.77
C GLY A 679 7.30 -10.93 -1.50
N ASN A 680 7.43 -10.20 -0.39
CA ASN A 680 7.29 -10.78 0.92
C ASN A 680 5.84 -10.80 1.32
N ILE A 681 5.41 -12.00 1.71
CA ILE A 681 4.06 -12.23 2.17
C ILE A 681 3.79 -11.49 3.48
N CYS A 682 4.82 -11.38 4.33
CA CYS A 682 4.70 -11.00 5.73
C CYS A 682 4.58 -9.50 6.04
N GLU A 683 4.77 -8.59 5.08
CA GLU A 683 4.49 -7.17 5.33
C GLU A 683 2.99 -6.86 5.30
N CYS A 684 2.20 -7.76 4.70
CA CYS A 684 0.74 -7.66 4.62
C CYS A 684 0.01 -8.45 5.72
N ASP A 685 0.70 -9.19 6.60
CA ASP A 685 0.06 -9.98 7.67
C ASP A 685 -0.75 -9.09 8.65
N ASN A 686 -0.42 -7.80 8.74
CA ASN A 686 -1.17 -6.80 9.51
C ASN A 686 -2.10 -5.94 8.64
N GLY A 687 -2.41 -6.37 7.40
CA GLY A 687 -3.22 -5.62 6.45
C GLY A 687 -2.55 -4.36 5.87
N ALA A 688 -1.26 -4.11 6.11
CA ALA A 688 -0.57 -2.91 5.64
C ALA A 688 0.00 -3.07 4.22
N CYS A 689 -0.22 -2.06 3.37
CA CYS A 689 0.41 -1.97 2.05
C CYS A 689 1.90 -1.60 2.18
N SER A 690 2.80 -2.37 1.55
CA SER A 690 4.21 -2.00 1.43
C SER A 690 4.36 -0.68 0.66
N ILE A 691 5.41 0.10 0.97
CA ILE A 691 5.61 1.46 0.45
C ILE A 691 6.45 1.48 -0.84
N ARG A 692 7.11 0.37 -1.16
CA ARG A 692 8.06 0.30 -2.26
C ARG A 692 7.80 -0.94 -3.09
#